data_AF-A0AAV9SV95-F1
#
_entry.id   AF-A0AAV9SV95-F1
#
_cell.length_a   1.000
_cell.length_b   1.000
_cell.length_c   1.000
_cell.angle_alpha   90.00
_cell.angle_beta   90.00
_cell.angle_gamma   90.00
#
_symmetry.space_group_name_H-M   'P 1'
#
loop_
_entity.id
_entity.type
_entity.pdbx_description
1 polymer ?
#
loop_
_entity_poly.entity_id
_entity_poly.type
_entity_poly.pdbx_seq_one_letter_code
_entity_poly.pdbx_strand_id
1 'polypeptide(L)'
;MVHLASALARTLPFAGLAVAAPAVSTPFRRQSSSNDACAEIGRAYDEAVSANTTNNVVVKPSVAYECLRSIPVDVERDVAIVEYIRPWLEFQSTIGILPNPPEEYLYPGVDIFGGFDNITNSLENGAYESQLDFTVDLYRLINVKPRDGHLAWFPALALLINFSTPALFVSISEDGVRAPKIYLHSDYERSLQQGYNASEVKSFDNSSIVDYLQQRAVDNSRDQDPDAAYNEQLYSAALANVLETTGARRYYHTTLSDESVIEFTNGTEATVVNTARVVTNFSGIDSGSAVHDRFEVPGDDGEAEVKLESTTRDFSPELEGYPLPFVIHEDRYISGYVFNDSALEDAAVLAVNSFVSQNNTRTIGQTVIEAMLEDPIEFGRVAIEFVEASRRQGKSRLILDLQGNGGGLVANAMALYGILFPEGGKEAHMNMRVRAHQALDWVGSTAEKLGVDLQTIPYPVGFSGFVDEDLKNFTNWEDFYGPEKIGDDEYTNIVQPASVATARDGSPGVFEVPEPWFKPEDTVIVTDGHCASACAYVVGMMTRELGIQVVAMGGRPIDAPMQAVGGTKGGPVLSLNLYQLLYPTLGAFATPPDDVDLTPFAQRDPPLAGSPTATWTINSANVYLDDDLDGTPVQFRYEAANCKLYYTWDTLTNMTSLWAAVAGVKWNGGRCVAGSTTNDNGTMGSSTVGYSDKVVSGFQWAAGPGDVIEGASSGNGGGGGGDDNDDGNGGGGGSGEDESAAGSLRAGGGLLAFLMFAVVLVFIM
;
A
#
# COMPACT_ATOMS: atom_id res chain seq x y z
N MET A 1 -63.10 -13.21 -34.41
CA MET A 1 -63.52 -12.57 -35.68
C MET A 1 -62.32 -11.82 -36.24
N VAL A 2 -61.89 -12.21 -37.45
CA VAL A 2 -61.30 -11.42 -38.56
C VAL A 2 -60.21 -10.37 -38.17
N HIS A 3 -58.90 -10.61 -38.38
CA HIS A 3 -58.09 -10.50 -39.62
C HIS A 3 -57.66 -9.08 -40.07
N LEU A 4 -56.34 -8.97 -40.35
CA LEU A 4 -55.59 -8.04 -41.27
C LEU A 4 -55.48 -6.55 -40.91
N ALA A 5 -54.48 -5.76 -41.34
CA ALA A 5 -53.10 -5.91 -41.84
C ALA A 5 -52.57 -4.50 -42.24
N SER A 6 -51.24 -4.34 -42.38
CA SER A 6 -50.50 -3.33 -43.19
C SER A 6 -50.40 -1.89 -42.62
N ALA A 7 -49.24 -1.37 -42.18
CA ALA A 7 -47.96 -1.03 -42.84
C ALA A 7 -47.98 0.29 -43.66
N LEU A 8 -47.24 1.32 -43.21
CA LEU A 8 -46.08 1.94 -43.90
C LEU A 8 -45.65 3.27 -43.24
N ALA A 9 -44.32 3.45 -43.21
CA ALA A 9 -43.59 4.61 -42.72
C ALA A 9 -43.78 5.88 -43.57
N ARG A 10 -43.60 7.06 -42.96
CA ARG A 10 -42.76 8.15 -43.47
C ARG A 10 -42.57 9.27 -42.43
N THR A 11 -41.35 9.78 -42.42
CA THR A 11 -40.73 10.76 -41.54
C THR A 11 -41.12 12.21 -41.84
N LEU A 12 -41.24 13.02 -40.77
CA LEU A 12 -40.95 14.47 -40.56
C LEU A 12 -41.50 15.54 -41.55
N PRO A 13 -41.58 16.85 -41.16
CA PRO A 13 -41.38 17.49 -39.86
C PRO A 13 -42.55 18.42 -39.42
N PHE A 14 -42.69 18.72 -38.13
CA PHE A 14 -43.40 19.94 -37.70
C PHE A 14 -42.62 20.65 -36.60
N ALA A 15 -42.21 21.87 -36.92
CA ALA A 15 -41.71 22.88 -36.02
C ALA A 15 -42.80 23.28 -35.00
N GLY A 16 -42.38 23.55 -33.75
CA GLY A 16 -43.27 24.00 -32.69
C GLY A 16 -42.52 24.73 -31.58
N LEU A 17 -42.35 26.04 -31.78
CA LEU A 17 -42.35 27.15 -30.81
C LEU A 17 -42.07 26.80 -29.33
N ALA A 18 -40.86 27.17 -28.86
CA ALA A 18 -40.59 27.38 -27.44
C ALA A 18 -40.91 28.84 -27.05
N VAL A 19 -41.77 29.00 -26.06
CA VAL A 19 -42.09 30.27 -25.40
C VAL A 19 -40.95 30.61 -24.44
N ALA A 20 -40.30 31.75 -24.66
CA ALA A 20 -39.30 32.30 -23.76
C ALA A 20 -39.95 32.87 -22.50
N ALA A 21 -39.51 32.40 -21.33
CA ALA A 21 -39.70 33.06 -20.04
C ALA A 21 -38.34 33.64 -19.59
N PRO A 22 -38.30 34.83 -18.97
CA PRO A 22 -37.07 35.57 -18.78
C PRO A 22 -36.22 34.94 -17.66
N ALA A 23 -34.96 34.65 -17.98
CA ALA A 23 -33.94 34.34 -16.99
C ALA A 23 -33.66 35.60 -16.16
N VAL A 24 -34.04 35.56 -14.89
CA VAL A 24 -33.53 36.50 -13.89
C VAL A 24 -32.13 36.01 -13.53
N SER A 25 -31.12 36.70 -14.03
CA SER A 25 -29.73 36.53 -13.61
C SER A 25 -29.56 37.07 -12.19
N THR A 26 -29.57 36.18 -11.19
CA THR A 26 -29.00 36.49 -9.88
C THR A 26 -27.47 36.47 -10.00
N PRO A 27 -26.76 37.56 -9.65
CA PRO A 27 -25.31 37.56 -9.64
C PRO A 27 -24.81 36.63 -8.52
N PHE A 28 -23.78 35.87 -8.84
CA PHE A 28 -23.04 34.99 -7.94
C PHE A 28 -22.77 35.64 -6.59
N ARG A 29 -23.28 35.01 -5.52
CA ARG A 29 -22.79 35.18 -4.16
C ARG A 29 -21.53 34.31 -4.00
N ARG A 30 -20.42 34.72 -4.63
CA ARG A 30 -19.08 34.18 -4.35
C ARG A 30 -18.49 35.02 -3.20
N GLN A 31 -18.02 34.35 -2.13
CA GLN A 31 -17.31 34.84 -0.92
C GLN A 31 -18.03 34.86 0.45
N SER A 32 -19.28 34.41 0.60
CA SER A 32 -19.91 34.39 1.95
C SER A 32 -20.35 33.02 2.49
N SER A 33 -20.04 31.89 1.85
CA SER A 33 -20.45 30.56 2.34
C SER A 33 -19.31 29.71 2.90
N SER A 34 -18.05 29.96 2.53
CA SER A 34 -16.91 29.15 2.96
C SER A 34 -16.50 29.37 4.42
N ASN A 35 -16.55 30.61 4.91
CA ASN A 35 -16.28 30.92 6.33
C ASN A 35 -17.35 30.31 7.26
N ASP A 36 -18.57 30.10 6.76
CA ASP A 36 -19.64 29.50 7.57
C ASP A 36 -19.36 28.02 7.88
N ALA A 37 -18.66 27.29 7.01
CA ALA A 37 -18.40 25.85 7.15
C ALA A 37 -17.38 25.53 8.27
N CYS A 38 -16.23 26.20 8.31
CA CYS A 38 -15.28 26.03 9.43
C CYS A 38 -15.88 26.47 10.75
N ALA A 39 -16.64 27.56 10.75
CA ALA A 39 -17.39 28.01 11.93
C ALA A 39 -18.47 27.01 12.36
N GLU A 40 -19.07 26.24 11.43
CA GLU A 40 -20.01 25.17 11.76
C GLU A 40 -19.32 24.02 12.48
N ILE A 41 -18.15 23.59 12.00
CA ILE A 41 -17.33 22.57 12.67
C ILE A 41 -16.92 23.07 14.07
N GLY A 42 -16.48 24.32 14.18
CA GLY A 42 -16.12 24.92 15.47
C GLY A 42 -17.28 24.94 16.46
N ARG A 43 -18.48 25.36 16.03
CA ARG A 43 -19.69 25.31 16.86
C ARG A 43 -20.07 23.89 17.27
N ALA A 44 -20.03 22.93 16.34
CA ALA A 44 -20.32 21.53 16.65
C ALA A 44 -19.35 20.97 17.69
N TYR A 45 -18.08 21.38 17.63
CA TYR A 45 -17.08 21.00 18.62
C TYR A 45 -17.33 21.68 19.97
N ASP A 46 -17.64 22.98 20.01
CA ASP A 46 -17.96 23.71 21.24
C ASP A 46 -19.20 23.15 21.96
N GLU A 47 -20.21 22.73 21.19
CA GLU A 47 -21.38 22.00 21.71
C GLU A 47 -20.97 20.65 22.31
N ALA A 48 -20.09 19.89 21.65
CA ALA A 48 -19.56 18.63 22.16
C ALA A 48 -18.70 18.81 23.40
N VAL A 49 -17.92 19.90 23.51
CA VAL A 49 -17.19 20.28 24.73
C VAL A 49 -18.18 20.50 25.87
N SER A 50 -19.24 21.26 25.62
CA SER A 50 -20.29 21.55 26.62
C SER A 50 -21.04 20.28 27.06
N ALA A 51 -21.15 19.29 26.17
CA ALA A 51 -21.77 17.99 26.43
C ALA A 51 -20.80 16.90 26.95
N ASN A 52 -19.48 17.17 27.02
CA ASN A 52 -18.44 16.19 27.33
C ASN A 52 -18.43 14.97 26.38
N THR A 53 -18.62 15.21 25.07
CA THR A 53 -18.69 14.19 24.00
C THR A 53 -17.68 14.43 22.87
N THR A 54 -16.57 15.13 23.15
CA THR A 54 -15.54 15.49 22.15
C THR A 54 -14.87 14.29 21.48
N ASN A 55 -14.97 13.10 22.06
CA ASN A 55 -14.42 11.87 21.47
C ASN A 55 -15.19 11.38 20.23
N ASN A 56 -16.33 11.97 19.88
CA ASN A 56 -17.13 11.56 18.73
C ASN A 56 -17.89 12.73 18.08
N VAL A 57 -17.16 13.76 17.64
CA VAL A 57 -17.75 14.88 16.89
C VAL A 57 -17.82 14.48 15.41
N VAL A 58 -19.04 14.46 14.86
CA VAL A 58 -19.29 14.07 13.47
C VAL A 58 -20.06 15.18 12.77
N VAL A 59 -19.58 15.57 11.59
CA VAL A 59 -20.24 16.51 10.68
C VAL A 59 -20.46 15.85 9.32
N LYS A 60 -21.19 16.55 8.45
CA LYS A 60 -21.36 16.11 7.05
C LYS A 60 -20.03 16.20 6.29
N PRO A 61 -19.70 15.22 5.43
CA PRO A 61 -18.55 15.30 4.53
C PRO A 61 -18.46 16.63 3.77
N SER A 62 -19.56 17.13 3.21
CA SER A 62 -19.62 18.40 2.48
C SER A 62 -19.15 19.59 3.31
N VAL A 63 -19.62 19.73 4.55
CA VAL A 63 -19.22 20.79 5.49
C VAL A 63 -17.72 20.71 5.80
N ALA A 64 -17.20 19.50 6.01
CA ALA A 64 -15.78 19.29 6.24
C ALA A 64 -14.91 19.66 5.02
N TYR A 65 -15.28 19.20 3.81
CA TYR A 65 -14.55 19.59 2.59
C TYR A 65 -14.63 21.08 2.32
N GLU A 66 -15.78 21.72 2.50
CA GLU A 66 -15.93 23.16 2.32
C GLU A 66 -15.05 23.95 3.30
N CYS A 67 -14.91 23.48 4.55
CA CYS A 67 -13.96 24.06 5.49
C CYS A 67 -12.51 23.87 5.03
N LEU A 68 -12.09 22.64 4.71
CA LEU A 68 -10.71 22.36 4.29
C LEU A 68 -10.32 23.08 2.98
N ARG A 69 -11.24 23.19 2.02
CA ARG A 69 -11.02 23.98 0.78
C ARG A 69 -11.05 25.49 1.01
N SER A 70 -11.50 25.97 2.17
CA SER A 70 -11.45 27.40 2.51
C SER A 70 -10.10 27.86 3.05
N ILE A 71 -9.19 26.92 3.31
CA ILE A 71 -7.84 27.18 3.82
C ILE A 71 -7.00 27.79 2.69
N PRO A 72 -6.43 29.00 2.88
CA PRO A 72 -5.62 29.66 1.87
C PRO A 72 -4.28 28.96 1.67
N VAL A 73 -3.75 29.00 0.45
CA VAL A 73 -2.40 28.52 0.12
C VAL A 73 -1.34 29.43 0.77
N ASP A 74 -0.34 28.85 1.43
CA ASP A 74 0.83 29.56 1.97
C ASP A 74 2.07 29.23 1.13
N VAL A 75 2.19 29.93 0.00
CA VAL A 75 3.24 29.66 -1.02
C VAL A 75 4.65 29.61 -0.42
N GLU A 76 4.98 30.47 0.55
CA GLU A 76 6.33 30.51 1.14
C GLU A 76 6.62 29.22 1.92
N ARG A 77 5.69 28.80 2.77
CA ARG A 77 5.85 27.58 3.57
C ARG A 77 5.66 26.30 2.76
N ASP A 78 4.76 26.33 1.78
CA ASP A 78 4.46 25.20 0.89
C ASP A 78 5.65 24.88 -0.01
N VAL A 79 6.36 25.89 -0.53
CA VAL A 79 7.62 25.68 -1.25
C VAL A 79 8.70 25.17 -0.30
N ALA A 80 8.82 25.78 0.89
CA ALA A 80 9.81 25.39 1.87
C ALA A 80 9.65 23.94 2.34
N ILE A 81 8.42 23.40 2.49
CA ILE A 81 8.22 22.00 2.89
C ILE A 81 8.64 21.02 1.78
N VAL A 82 8.42 21.37 0.51
CA VAL A 82 8.85 20.55 -0.63
C VAL A 82 10.38 20.51 -0.70
N GLU A 83 11.05 21.65 -0.51
CA GLU A 83 12.51 21.75 -0.42
C GLU A 83 13.04 20.98 0.78
N TYR A 84 12.40 21.11 1.94
CA TYR A 84 12.78 20.44 3.18
C TYR A 84 12.76 18.91 3.06
N ILE A 85 11.72 18.34 2.41
CA ILE A 85 11.55 16.88 2.30
C ILE A 85 12.52 16.27 1.26
N ARG A 86 12.94 17.04 0.24
CA ARG A 86 13.72 16.52 -0.89
C ARG A 86 15.00 15.76 -0.47
N PRO A 87 15.89 16.30 0.39
CA PRO A 87 17.10 15.56 0.78
C PRO A 87 16.83 14.31 1.61
N TRP A 88 15.69 14.26 2.32
CA TRP A 88 15.27 13.05 3.04
C TRP A 88 14.87 11.94 2.07
N LEU A 89 14.17 12.29 0.98
CA LEU A 89 13.76 11.31 -0.02
C LEU A 89 14.92 10.76 -0.84
N GLU A 90 16.09 11.39 -0.90
CA GLU A 90 17.29 10.80 -1.51
C GLU A 90 17.65 9.42 -0.94
N PHE A 91 17.24 9.12 0.30
CA PHE A 91 17.43 7.82 0.95
C PHE A 91 16.43 6.75 0.50
N GLN A 92 15.34 7.12 -0.18
CA GLN A 92 14.37 6.18 -0.72
C GLN A 92 15.01 5.40 -1.89
N SER A 93 15.17 4.09 -1.69
CA SER A 93 15.97 3.24 -2.59
C SER A 93 15.39 3.12 -4.00
N THR A 94 14.10 3.37 -4.18
CA THR A 94 13.38 3.16 -5.45
C THR A 94 13.36 4.38 -6.37
N ILE A 95 13.86 5.54 -5.93
CA ILE A 95 13.69 6.82 -6.65
C ILE A 95 14.24 6.79 -8.07
N GLY A 96 15.40 6.19 -8.31
CA GLY A 96 16.01 6.17 -9.64
C GLY A 96 15.32 5.23 -10.64
N ILE A 97 14.58 4.23 -10.14
CA ILE A 97 13.94 3.19 -10.95
C ILE A 97 12.49 3.56 -11.28
N LEU A 98 11.76 4.17 -10.32
CA LEU A 98 10.34 4.52 -10.47
C LEU A 98 9.98 5.37 -11.71
N PRO A 99 10.83 6.30 -12.21
CA PRO A 99 10.51 7.06 -13.41
C PRO A 99 10.41 6.20 -14.67
N ASN A 100 11.19 5.11 -14.74
CA ASN A 100 11.23 4.20 -15.89
C ASN A 100 11.29 2.75 -15.36
N PRO A 101 10.21 2.26 -14.72
CA PRO A 101 10.24 0.95 -14.11
C PRO A 101 10.27 -0.14 -15.18
N PRO A 102 10.74 -1.36 -14.86
CA PRO A 102 10.73 -2.48 -15.80
C PRO A 102 9.29 -2.88 -16.18
N GLU A 103 9.16 -3.62 -17.27
CA GLU A 103 7.85 -4.08 -17.81
C GLU A 103 7.01 -4.86 -16.79
N GLU A 104 7.67 -5.55 -15.84
CA GLU A 104 7.00 -6.33 -14.80
C GLU A 104 6.38 -5.48 -13.67
N TYR A 105 6.62 -4.16 -13.64
CA TYR A 105 5.99 -3.26 -12.67
C TYR A 105 4.53 -2.99 -13.05
N LEU A 106 3.59 -3.27 -12.15
CA LEU A 106 2.17 -3.40 -12.47
C LEU A 106 1.38 -2.07 -12.45
N TYR A 107 2.08 -0.95 -12.30
CA TYR A 107 1.53 0.40 -12.28
C TYR A 107 2.36 1.35 -13.17
N PRO A 108 1.83 2.52 -13.54
CA PRO A 108 2.62 3.54 -14.23
C PRO A 108 3.86 3.97 -13.43
N GLY A 109 4.92 4.38 -14.13
CA GLY A 109 6.07 5.01 -13.49
C GLY A 109 5.73 6.34 -12.83
N VAL A 110 6.56 6.77 -11.89
CA VAL A 110 6.45 8.05 -11.19
C VAL A 110 7.82 8.71 -11.00
N ASP A 111 7.91 9.98 -11.35
CA ASP A 111 9.06 10.83 -11.05
C ASP A 111 8.76 11.71 -9.83
N ILE A 112 9.21 11.28 -8.65
CA ILE A 112 8.96 11.99 -7.39
C ILE A 112 9.62 13.38 -7.40
N PHE A 113 10.85 13.50 -7.89
CA PHE A 113 11.57 14.77 -7.89
C PHE A 113 11.11 15.71 -8.99
N GLY A 114 10.76 15.20 -10.17
CA GLY A 114 10.03 15.96 -11.19
C GLY A 114 8.66 16.40 -10.69
N GLY A 115 7.99 15.57 -9.89
CA GLY A 115 6.75 15.93 -9.20
C GLY A 115 6.92 17.06 -8.20
N PHE A 116 8.00 17.08 -7.41
CA PHE A 116 8.33 18.21 -6.56
C PHE A 116 8.53 19.49 -7.36
N ASP A 117 9.22 19.42 -8.51
CA ASP A 117 9.38 20.56 -9.40
C ASP A 117 8.02 21.02 -9.97
N ASN A 118 7.12 20.09 -10.33
CA ASN A 118 5.78 20.44 -10.78
C ASN A 118 4.97 21.15 -9.68
N ILE A 119 5.08 20.68 -8.43
CA ILE A 119 4.38 21.27 -7.28
C ILE A 119 4.92 22.67 -6.99
N THR A 120 6.24 22.85 -6.88
CA THR A 120 6.87 24.16 -6.66
C THR A 120 6.45 25.17 -7.74
N ASN A 121 6.54 24.78 -9.01
CA ASN A 121 6.08 25.64 -10.11
C ASN A 121 4.59 25.98 -10.01
N SER A 122 3.75 25.04 -9.56
CA SER A 122 2.31 25.27 -9.41
C SER A 122 1.99 26.24 -8.26
N LEU A 123 2.73 26.15 -7.15
CA LEU A 123 2.64 27.07 -6.02
C LEU A 123 3.03 28.50 -6.44
N GLU A 124 4.20 28.66 -7.04
CA GLU A 124 4.73 29.98 -7.45
C GLU A 124 3.85 30.69 -8.49
N ASN A 125 3.17 29.91 -9.34
CA ASN A 125 2.25 30.44 -10.35
C ASN A 125 0.80 30.58 -9.87
N GLY A 126 0.51 30.28 -8.59
CA GLY A 126 -0.83 30.39 -8.02
C GLY A 126 -1.86 29.44 -8.66
N ALA A 127 -1.43 28.23 -9.03
CA ALA A 127 -2.27 27.25 -9.70
C ALA A 127 -3.13 26.40 -8.74
N TYR A 128 -2.81 26.38 -7.45
CA TYR A 128 -3.63 25.73 -6.41
C TYR A 128 -4.73 26.68 -5.91
N GLU A 129 -5.96 26.18 -5.83
CA GLU A 129 -7.11 26.97 -5.35
C GLU A 129 -7.20 27.02 -3.82
N SER A 130 -6.65 26.01 -3.13
CA SER A 130 -6.68 25.87 -1.68
C SER A 130 -5.48 25.06 -1.17
N GLN A 131 -5.18 25.19 0.12
CA GLN A 131 -4.15 24.40 0.80
C GLN A 131 -4.40 22.88 0.70
N LEU A 132 -5.68 22.48 0.68
CA LEU A 132 -6.08 21.08 0.49
C LEU A 132 -5.60 20.55 -0.87
N ASP A 133 -5.69 21.35 -1.94
CA ASP A 133 -5.31 20.91 -3.29
C ASP A 133 -3.79 20.64 -3.36
N PHE A 134 -2.97 21.52 -2.79
CA PHE A 134 -1.52 21.33 -2.68
C PHE A 134 -1.16 20.10 -1.85
N THR A 135 -1.71 19.99 -0.64
CA THR A 135 -1.37 18.90 0.29
C THR A 135 -1.81 17.52 -0.23
N VAL A 136 -2.93 17.43 -0.95
CA VAL A 136 -3.37 16.19 -1.60
C VAL A 136 -2.41 15.76 -2.72
N ASP A 137 -1.94 16.69 -3.55
CA ASP A 137 -0.99 16.38 -4.62
C ASP A 137 0.36 15.91 -4.05
N LEU A 138 0.88 16.59 -3.03
CA LEU A 138 2.10 16.16 -2.33
C LEU A 138 1.91 14.81 -1.61
N TYR A 139 0.76 14.60 -0.97
CA TYR A 139 0.44 13.33 -0.31
C TYR A 139 0.43 12.17 -1.32
N ARG A 140 -0.27 12.32 -2.45
CA ARG A 140 -0.36 11.28 -3.48
C ARG A 140 1.00 10.95 -4.09
N LEU A 141 1.80 11.98 -4.37
CA LEU A 141 3.14 11.83 -4.95
C LEU A 141 4.07 10.99 -4.07
N ILE A 142 3.98 11.16 -2.74
CA ILE A 142 4.83 10.43 -1.79
C ILE A 142 4.21 9.08 -1.38
N ASN A 143 2.92 9.04 -1.04
CA ASN A 143 2.32 7.90 -0.34
C ASN A 143 1.56 6.93 -1.24
N VAL A 144 1.16 7.32 -2.45
CA VAL A 144 0.24 6.54 -3.29
C VAL A 144 0.95 6.07 -4.57
N LYS A 145 1.44 7.02 -5.37
CA LYS A 145 2.02 6.72 -6.68
C LYS A 145 3.23 5.76 -6.63
N PRO A 146 4.14 5.83 -5.64
CA PRO A 146 5.31 4.95 -5.59
C PRO A 146 5.01 3.47 -5.27
N ARG A 147 3.81 3.15 -4.76
CA ARG A 147 3.43 1.80 -4.30
C ARG A 147 4.43 1.19 -3.32
N ASP A 148 4.81 1.99 -2.31
CA ASP A 148 5.76 1.60 -1.28
C ASP A 148 5.17 1.89 0.10
N GLY A 149 4.89 0.83 0.85
CA GLY A 149 4.35 0.89 2.21
C GLY A 149 5.34 1.42 3.25
N HIS A 150 6.64 1.39 2.96
CA HIS A 150 7.67 1.99 3.82
C HIS A 150 7.84 3.49 3.57
N LEU A 151 7.40 4.02 2.43
CA LEU A 151 7.43 5.44 2.12
C LEU A 151 6.20 6.15 2.67
N ALA A 152 6.39 7.08 3.62
CA ALA A 152 5.28 7.77 4.26
C ALA A 152 5.57 9.23 4.63
N TRP A 153 4.59 10.08 4.39
CA TRP A 153 4.54 11.47 4.85
C TRP A 153 3.08 11.92 4.98
N PHE A 154 2.69 12.51 6.12
CA PHE A 154 1.30 12.92 6.34
C PHE A 154 1.20 14.43 6.67
N PRO A 155 0.47 15.22 5.85
CA PRO A 155 0.24 16.62 6.16
C PRO A 155 -0.71 16.77 7.35
N ALA A 156 -0.67 17.91 8.04
CA ALA A 156 -1.57 18.19 9.16
C ALA A 156 -3.05 18.01 8.76
N LEU A 157 -3.44 18.47 7.56
CA LEU A 157 -4.83 18.39 7.07
C LEU A 157 -5.36 16.96 7.00
N ALA A 158 -4.51 15.96 6.72
CA ALA A 158 -4.89 14.54 6.70
C ALA A 158 -5.19 13.98 8.09
N LEU A 159 -4.83 14.70 9.16
CA LEU A 159 -4.96 14.28 10.55
C LEU A 159 -6.14 14.97 11.27
N LEU A 160 -6.73 16.01 10.68
CA LEU A 160 -7.76 16.81 11.35
C LEU A 160 -9.14 16.15 11.32
N ILE A 161 -9.50 15.53 10.20
CA ILE A 161 -10.83 15.01 9.92
C ILE A 161 -10.73 13.66 9.20
N ASN A 162 -11.41 12.65 9.75
CA ASN A 162 -11.51 11.33 9.12
C ASN A 162 -12.82 11.22 8.36
N PHE A 163 -12.75 11.12 7.03
CA PHE A 163 -13.89 10.85 6.17
C PHE A 163 -14.10 9.34 6.04
N SER A 164 -15.32 8.86 6.25
CA SER A 164 -15.62 7.44 6.11
C SER A 164 -17.05 7.13 5.67
N THR A 165 -17.19 6.01 4.98
CA THR A 165 -18.49 5.41 4.65
C THR A 165 -18.77 4.19 5.54
N PRO A 166 -20.03 3.93 5.94
CA PRO A 166 -20.37 2.67 6.61
C PRO A 166 -20.45 1.49 5.62
N ALA A 167 -20.44 1.72 4.31
CA ALA A 167 -20.46 0.66 3.31
C ALA A 167 -19.15 -0.14 3.32
N LEU A 168 -19.25 -1.46 3.50
CA LEU A 168 -18.14 -2.40 3.43
C LEU A 168 -18.58 -3.60 2.60
N PHE A 169 -17.70 -4.08 1.72
CA PHE A 169 -18.05 -5.09 0.73
C PHE A 169 -17.24 -6.37 0.93
N VAL A 170 -17.78 -7.47 0.42
CA VAL A 170 -17.12 -8.79 0.35
C VAL A 170 -17.17 -9.32 -1.07
N SER A 171 -16.15 -10.09 -1.46
CA SER A 171 -16.05 -10.74 -2.77
C SER A 171 -16.18 -12.25 -2.60
N ILE A 172 -17.27 -12.83 -3.14
CA ILE A 172 -17.63 -14.23 -2.90
C ILE A 172 -17.82 -14.97 -4.22
N SER A 173 -17.01 -16.01 -4.40
CA SER A 173 -17.18 -17.04 -5.41
C SER A 173 -18.09 -18.16 -4.90
N GLU A 174 -18.80 -18.78 -5.84
CA GLU A 174 -19.67 -19.92 -5.52
C GLU A 174 -18.86 -21.21 -5.23
N ASP A 175 -17.65 -21.34 -5.79
CA ASP A 175 -16.83 -22.55 -5.65
C ASP A 175 -15.33 -22.29 -5.43
N GLY A 176 -14.94 -21.02 -5.30
CA GLY A 176 -13.55 -20.61 -5.08
C GLY A 176 -12.70 -20.51 -6.35
N VAL A 177 -13.23 -20.87 -7.53
CA VAL A 177 -12.50 -20.76 -8.81
C VAL A 177 -13.25 -19.97 -9.87
N ARG A 178 -14.58 -19.90 -9.80
CA ARG A 178 -15.38 -19.02 -10.66
C ARG A 178 -15.28 -17.58 -10.21
N ALA A 179 -15.41 -16.66 -11.17
CA ALA A 179 -15.43 -15.23 -10.91
C ALA A 179 -16.39 -14.88 -9.76
N PRO A 180 -15.93 -14.14 -8.75
CA PRO A 180 -16.73 -13.81 -7.58
C PRO A 180 -17.73 -12.70 -7.88
N LYS A 181 -18.72 -12.58 -6.99
CA LYS A 181 -19.70 -11.50 -6.95
C LYS A 181 -19.51 -10.67 -5.70
N ILE A 182 -19.87 -9.39 -5.77
CA ILE A 182 -19.72 -8.47 -4.64
C ILE A 182 -21.02 -8.36 -3.85
N TYR A 183 -20.93 -8.42 -2.53
CA TYR A 183 -22.06 -8.27 -1.61
C TYR A 183 -21.73 -7.23 -0.55
N LEU A 184 -22.76 -6.60 0.02
CA LEU A 184 -22.59 -5.76 1.20
C LEU A 184 -22.29 -6.66 2.41
N HIS A 185 -21.22 -6.39 3.16
CA HIS A 185 -20.79 -7.20 4.30
C HIS A 185 -21.91 -7.35 5.35
N SER A 186 -22.64 -6.28 5.64
CA SER A 186 -23.75 -6.33 6.59
C SER A 186 -24.96 -7.14 6.08
N ASP A 187 -25.18 -7.20 4.77
CA ASP A 187 -26.22 -8.06 4.18
C ASP A 187 -25.78 -9.53 4.21
N TYR A 188 -24.49 -9.81 3.98
CA TYR A 188 -23.86 -11.13 4.16
C TYR A 188 -24.03 -11.65 5.59
N GLU A 189 -23.65 -10.86 6.60
CA GLU A 189 -23.75 -11.28 8.02
C GLU A 189 -25.21 -11.58 8.40
N ARG A 190 -26.12 -10.70 7.98
CA ARG A 190 -27.55 -10.83 8.27
C ARG A 190 -28.17 -12.02 7.52
N SER A 191 -27.71 -12.30 6.30
CA SER A 191 -28.19 -13.43 5.51
C SER A 191 -27.83 -14.76 6.17
N LEU A 192 -26.62 -14.88 6.73
CA LEU A 192 -26.20 -16.04 7.52
C LEU A 192 -27.04 -16.21 8.79
N GLN A 193 -27.33 -15.11 9.50
CA GLN A 193 -28.13 -15.15 10.74
C GLN A 193 -29.61 -15.48 10.50
N GLN A 194 -30.18 -15.02 9.38
CA GLN A 194 -31.62 -15.10 9.11
C GLN A 194 -32.00 -16.15 8.05
N GLY A 195 -31.03 -16.74 7.35
CA GLY A 195 -31.23 -17.82 6.38
C GLY A 195 -31.86 -17.38 5.05
N TYR A 196 -31.63 -16.13 4.61
CA TYR A 196 -31.98 -15.68 3.26
C TYR A 196 -30.73 -15.59 2.38
N ASN A 197 -30.91 -15.31 1.08
CA ASN A 197 -29.80 -15.07 0.15
C ASN A 197 -29.56 -13.57 0.00
N ALA A 198 -28.37 -13.09 0.37
CA ALA A 198 -27.98 -11.70 0.14
C ALA A 198 -28.03 -11.37 -1.36
N SER A 199 -28.35 -10.12 -1.69
CA SER A 199 -28.35 -9.68 -3.08
C SER A 199 -26.97 -9.17 -3.48
N GLU A 200 -26.54 -9.52 -4.69
CA GLU A 200 -25.33 -8.96 -5.28
C GLU A 200 -25.47 -7.44 -5.44
N VAL A 201 -24.41 -6.72 -5.08
CA VAL A 201 -24.26 -5.28 -5.33
C VAL A 201 -23.92 -5.08 -6.80
N LYS A 202 -24.65 -4.21 -7.46
CA LYS A 202 -24.45 -3.86 -8.86
C LYS A 202 -23.54 -2.63 -8.99
N SER A 203 -23.80 -1.59 -8.20
CA SER A 203 -23.06 -0.33 -8.23
C SER A 203 -22.99 0.31 -6.86
N PHE A 204 -21.95 1.14 -6.68
CA PHE A 204 -21.82 2.08 -5.60
C PHE A 204 -21.73 3.48 -6.20
N ASP A 205 -22.65 4.35 -5.81
CA ASP A 205 -22.94 5.60 -6.48
C ASP A 205 -23.15 5.37 -7.99
N ASN A 206 -22.39 6.08 -8.83
CA ASN A 206 -22.57 6.05 -10.29
C ASN A 206 -21.65 5.04 -10.99
N SER A 207 -20.89 4.23 -10.24
CA SER A 207 -19.88 3.30 -10.79
C SER A 207 -20.28 1.86 -10.57
N SER A 208 -19.95 0.97 -11.52
CA SER A 208 -20.07 -0.47 -11.28
C SER A 208 -19.25 -0.84 -10.03
N ILE A 209 -19.72 -1.80 -9.24
CA ILE A 209 -19.06 -2.09 -7.95
C ILE A 209 -17.61 -2.57 -8.14
N VAL A 210 -17.32 -3.30 -9.22
CA VAL A 210 -15.98 -3.80 -9.52
C VAL A 210 -15.06 -2.65 -9.94
N ASP A 211 -15.53 -1.72 -10.76
CA ASP A 211 -14.73 -0.56 -11.18
C ASP A 211 -14.51 0.40 -10.00
N TYR A 212 -15.51 0.60 -9.16
CA TYR A 212 -15.39 1.38 -7.93
C TYR A 212 -14.29 0.83 -7.01
N LEU A 213 -14.28 -0.49 -6.77
CA LEU A 213 -13.28 -1.13 -5.92
C LEU A 213 -11.87 -1.07 -6.55
N GLN A 214 -11.75 -1.22 -7.86
CA GLN A 214 -10.45 -1.10 -8.55
C GLN A 214 -9.91 0.33 -8.54
N GLN A 215 -10.76 1.34 -8.81
CA GLN A 215 -10.35 2.74 -8.70
C GLN A 215 -9.94 3.07 -7.26
N ARG A 216 -10.70 2.58 -6.27
CA ARG A 216 -10.39 2.77 -4.86
C ARG A 216 -9.08 2.09 -4.44
N ALA A 217 -8.79 0.90 -4.98
CA ALA A 217 -7.52 0.22 -4.77
C ALA A 217 -6.34 1.09 -5.24
N VAL A 218 -6.47 1.65 -6.44
CA VAL A 218 -5.47 2.55 -7.02
C VAL A 218 -5.29 3.83 -6.20
N ASP A 219 -6.37 4.39 -5.66
CA ASP A 219 -6.32 5.64 -4.91
C ASP A 219 -5.77 5.44 -3.49
N ASN A 220 -6.09 4.34 -2.80
CA ASN A 220 -5.82 4.19 -1.36
C ASN A 220 -4.70 3.22 -1.01
N SER A 221 -4.44 2.20 -1.83
CA SER A 221 -3.50 1.14 -1.48
C SER A 221 -2.06 1.54 -1.77
N ARG A 222 -1.14 0.97 -1.00
CA ARG A 222 0.31 1.06 -1.23
C ARG A 222 0.88 -0.25 -1.78
N ASP A 223 0.06 -1.27 -1.97
CA ASP A 223 0.49 -2.54 -2.56
C ASP A 223 0.85 -2.37 -4.04
N GLN A 224 1.89 -3.09 -4.44
CA GLN A 224 2.43 -3.15 -5.80
C GLN A 224 1.65 -4.12 -6.68
N ASP A 225 0.95 -5.09 -6.08
CA ASP A 225 0.09 -6.02 -6.79
C ASP A 225 -1.35 -5.49 -6.85
N PRO A 226 -1.94 -5.28 -8.03
CA PRO A 226 -3.31 -4.79 -8.15
C PRO A 226 -4.37 -5.74 -7.57
N ASP A 227 -4.09 -7.05 -7.49
CA ASP A 227 -4.99 -8.01 -6.85
C ASP A 227 -4.93 -7.91 -5.31
N ALA A 228 -3.74 -7.71 -4.72
CA ALA A 228 -3.59 -7.40 -3.30
C ALA A 228 -4.24 -6.06 -2.92
N ALA A 229 -3.98 -5.00 -3.70
CA ALA A 229 -4.61 -3.69 -3.51
C ALA A 229 -6.14 -3.74 -3.58
N TYR A 230 -6.69 -4.62 -4.42
CA TYR A 230 -8.13 -4.89 -4.52
C TYR A 230 -8.67 -5.60 -3.27
N ASN A 231 -7.93 -6.56 -2.72
CA ASN A 231 -8.30 -7.24 -1.46
C ASN A 231 -8.40 -6.25 -0.29
N GLU A 232 -7.52 -5.26 -0.19
CA GLU A 232 -7.57 -4.24 0.87
C GLU A 232 -8.86 -3.40 0.85
N GLN A 233 -9.58 -3.35 -0.27
CA GLN A 233 -10.86 -2.62 -0.39
C GLN A 233 -12.06 -3.45 0.07
N LEU A 234 -11.83 -4.71 0.45
CA LEU A 234 -12.83 -5.69 0.80
C LEU A 234 -12.61 -6.18 2.23
N TYR A 235 -13.67 -6.74 2.80
CA TYR A 235 -13.57 -7.51 4.04
C TYR A 235 -13.15 -8.94 3.73
N SER A 236 -12.18 -9.44 4.50
CA SER A 236 -11.96 -10.87 4.77
C SER A 236 -11.65 -10.99 6.27
N ALA A 237 -11.95 -12.13 6.89
CA ALA A 237 -11.61 -12.29 8.31
C ALA A 237 -10.09 -12.17 8.55
N ALA A 238 -9.25 -12.63 7.62
CA ALA A 238 -7.81 -12.50 7.73
C ALA A 238 -7.36 -11.02 7.81
N LEU A 239 -7.76 -10.18 6.84
CA LEU A 239 -7.43 -8.75 6.83
C LEU A 239 -8.09 -7.97 7.96
N ALA A 240 -9.32 -8.34 8.36
CA ALA A 240 -10.00 -7.69 9.47
C ALA A 240 -9.27 -7.94 10.80
N ASN A 241 -8.73 -9.14 11.00
CA ASN A 241 -7.98 -9.52 12.20
C ASN A 241 -6.70 -8.71 12.40
N VAL A 242 -6.14 -8.13 11.34
CA VAL A 242 -4.94 -7.26 11.36
C VAL A 242 -5.26 -5.78 11.12
N LEU A 243 -6.54 -5.41 11.14
CA LEU A 243 -7.06 -4.05 10.91
C LEU A 243 -6.83 -3.48 9.49
N GLU A 244 -6.36 -4.27 8.53
CA GLU A 244 -6.18 -3.82 7.15
C GLU A 244 -7.52 -3.42 6.50
N THR A 245 -8.61 -4.13 6.82
CA THR A 245 -9.97 -3.75 6.37
C THR A 245 -10.44 -2.38 6.90
N THR A 246 -9.74 -1.75 7.86
CA THR A 246 -10.11 -0.40 8.31
C THR A 246 -9.88 0.67 7.22
N GLY A 247 -8.91 0.47 6.32
CA GLY A 247 -8.65 1.35 5.19
C GLY A 247 -9.76 1.33 4.14
N ALA A 248 -10.42 0.18 3.95
CA ALA A 248 -11.49 -0.03 2.97
C ALA A 248 -12.64 0.99 3.05
N ARG A 249 -12.83 1.65 4.20
CA ARG A 249 -13.91 2.61 4.47
C ARG A 249 -13.47 4.07 4.59
N ARG A 250 -12.16 4.36 4.58
CA ARG A 250 -11.61 5.70 4.85
C ARG A 250 -11.25 6.44 3.57
N TYR A 251 -11.46 7.76 3.55
CA TYR A 251 -11.14 8.63 2.41
C TYR A 251 -10.15 9.68 2.90
N TYR A 252 -8.87 9.48 2.62
CA TYR A 252 -7.82 10.36 3.12
C TYR A 252 -7.61 11.59 2.23
N HIS A 253 -7.71 11.42 0.91
CA HIS A 253 -7.33 12.45 -0.06
C HIS A 253 -8.24 12.46 -1.31
N THR A 254 -9.32 11.67 -1.27
CA THR A 254 -10.41 11.66 -2.25
C THR A 254 -11.65 12.31 -1.65
N THR A 255 -12.65 12.62 -2.47
CA THR A 255 -13.92 13.22 -2.01
C THR A 255 -14.94 12.14 -1.64
N LEU A 256 -15.80 12.45 -0.68
CA LEU A 256 -16.92 11.62 -0.25
C LEU A 256 -18.18 12.48 -0.17
N SER A 257 -19.25 12.06 -0.83
CA SER A 257 -20.57 12.70 -0.74
C SER A 257 -21.17 12.52 0.66
N ASP A 258 -22.16 13.35 1.02
CA ASP A 258 -22.87 13.20 2.30
C ASP A 258 -23.63 11.87 2.41
N GLU A 259 -24.12 11.38 1.27
CA GLU A 259 -24.83 10.12 1.14
C GLU A 259 -24.32 9.40 -0.10
N SER A 260 -24.25 8.07 -0.03
CA SER A 260 -23.96 7.21 -1.18
C SER A 260 -25.09 6.22 -1.42
N VAL A 261 -25.34 5.88 -2.69
CA VAL A 261 -26.40 4.96 -3.10
C VAL A 261 -25.80 3.62 -3.54
N ILE A 262 -26.35 2.53 -3.03
CA ILE A 262 -25.97 1.16 -3.38
C ILE A 262 -27.12 0.55 -4.16
N GLU A 263 -26.90 0.23 -5.44
CA GLU A 263 -27.89 -0.52 -6.23
C GLU A 263 -27.61 -2.02 -6.15
N PHE A 264 -28.66 -2.82 -6.01
CA PHE A 264 -28.58 -4.28 -6.00
C PHE A 264 -29.14 -4.88 -7.29
N THR A 265 -28.64 -6.06 -7.68
CA THR A 265 -29.09 -6.74 -8.90
C THR A 265 -30.57 -7.18 -8.86
N ASN A 266 -31.18 -7.25 -7.67
CA ASN A 266 -32.61 -7.51 -7.49
C ASN A 266 -33.51 -6.27 -7.74
N GLY A 267 -32.92 -5.12 -8.07
CA GLY A 267 -33.63 -3.86 -8.33
C GLY A 267 -33.97 -3.04 -7.08
N THR A 268 -33.49 -3.43 -5.91
CA THR A 268 -33.57 -2.62 -4.68
C THR A 268 -32.35 -1.70 -4.56
N GLU A 269 -32.49 -0.65 -3.74
CA GLU A 269 -31.44 0.31 -3.45
C GLU A 269 -31.32 0.51 -1.94
N ALA A 270 -30.12 0.81 -1.47
CA ALA A 270 -29.87 1.29 -0.11
C ALA A 270 -29.07 2.59 -0.15
N THR A 271 -29.45 3.54 0.70
CA THR A 271 -28.68 4.78 0.89
C THR A 271 -27.90 4.70 2.19
N VAL A 272 -26.61 4.98 2.13
CA VAL A 272 -25.75 5.09 3.31
C VAL A 272 -25.41 6.54 3.58
N VAL A 273 -25.46 6.93 4.85
CA VAL A 273 -25.03 8.26 5.29
C VAL A 273 -23.54 8.20 5.60
N ASN A 274 -22.75 8.97 4.88
CA ASN A 274 -21.32 9.09 5.07
C ASN A 274 -21.01 10.13 6.14
N THR A 275 -19.83 10.03 6.75
CA THR A 275 -19.50 10.85 7.92
C THR A 275 -18.11 11.43 7.82
N ALA A 276 -17.94 12.65 8.32
CA ALA A 276 -16.64 13.26 8.59
C ALA A 276 -16.48 13.41 10.11
N ARG A 277 -15.59 12.61 10.70
CA ARG A 277 -15.30 12.67 12.14
C ARG A 277 -14.17 13.65 12.40
N VAL A 278 -14.44 14.65 13.22
CA VAL A 278 -13.45 15.64 13.66
C VAL A 278 -12.57 15.02 14.73
N VAL A 279 -11.26 14.97 14.48
CA VAL A 279 -10.28 14.24 15.32
C VAL A 279 -9.55 15.18 16.28
N THR A 280 -9.33 16.43 15.89
CA THR A 280 -8.63 17.45 16.68
C THR A 280 -9.58 18.50 17.28
N ASN A 281 -9.04 19.41 18.08
CA ASN A 281 -9.77 20.43 18.81
C ASN A 281 -10.15 21.63 17.93
N PHE A 282 -11.34 21.59 17.32
CA PHE A 282 -11.88 22.70 16.53
C PHE A 282 -12.55 23.80 17.36
N SER A 283 -12.49 23.75 18.69
CA SER A 283 -13.09 24.77 19.54
C SER A 283 -12.59 26.18 19.18
N GLY A 284 -13.52 27.10 18.93
CA GLY A 284 -13.22 28.47 18.53
C GLY A 284 -12.72 28.69 17.09
N ILE A 285 -12.66 27.65 16.25
CA ILE A 285 -12.35 27.80 14.81
C ILE A 285 -13.54 28.43 14.09
N ASP A 286 -13.30 29.49 13.33
CA ASP A 286 -14.34 30.25 12.60
C ASP A 286 -14.06 30.46 11.11
N SER A 287 -12.88 30.02 10.63
CA SER A 287 -12.42 30.28 9.25
C SER A 287 -11.31 29.30 8.85
N GLY A 288 -11.10 29.14 7.54
CA GLY A 288 -9.98 28.33 7.02
C GLY A 288 -8.61 28.87 7.43
N SER A 289 -8.43 30.20 7.48
CA SER A 289 -7.20 30.80 8.00
C SER A 289 -6.93 30.43 9.47
N ALA A 290 -7.98 30.37 10.31
CA ALA A 290 -7.81 29.93 11.70
C ALA A 290 -7.41 28.44 11.80
N VAL A 291 -7.82 27.61 10.83
CA VAL A 291 -7.34 26.21 10.73
C VAL A 291 -5.85 26.19 10.36
N HIS A 292 -5.47 26.94 9.33
CA HIS A 292 -4.07 27.06 8.90
C HIS A 292 -3.13 27.49 10.03
N ASP A 293 -3.45 28.64 10.65
CA ASP A 293 -2.63 29.26 11.70
C ASP A 293 -2.46 28.35 12.93
N ARG A 294 -3.45 27.50 13.23
CA ARG A 294 -3.45 26.65 14.42
C ARG A 294 -2.79 25.29 14.19
N PHE A 295 -3.00 24.70 13.03
CA PHE A 295 -2.68 23.29 12.77
C PHE A 295 -1.54 23.09 11.77
N GLU A 296 -1.26 24.05 10.89
CA GLU A 296 -0.21 23.91 9.88
C GLU A 296 1.00 24.79 10.16
N VAL A 297 0.79 25.98 10.74
CA VAL A 297 1.89 26.91 11.07
C VAL A 297 2.54 26.49 12.39
N PRO A 298 3.81 26.06 12.39
CA PRO A 298 4.51 25.72 13.63
C PRO A 298 4.68 26.96 14.53
N GLY A 299 4.51 26.77 15.84
CA GLY A 299 4.79 27.78 16.86
C GLY A 299 6.29 27.98 17.11
N ASP A 300 6.62 28.81 18.10
CA ASP A 300 8.02 29.10 18.48
C ASP A 300 8.79 27.85 18.98
N ASP A 301 8.07 26.79 19.35
CA ASP A 301 8.59 25.48 19.75
C ASP A 301 8.72 24.48 18.59
N GLY A 302 8.42 24.91 17.35
CA GLY A 302 8.50 24.06 16.16
C GLY A 302 7.30 23.13 15.95
N GLU A 303 6.27 23.24 16.80
CA GLU A 303 5.11 22.35 16.82
C GLU A 303 3.82 23.12 16.50
N ALA A 304 2.84 22.48 15.86
CA ALA A 304 1.47 23.01 15.74
C ALA A 304 0.50 22.20 16.60
N GLU A 305 -0.76 22.63 16.76
CA GLU A 305 -1.77 21.88 17.55
C GLU A 305 -2.32 20.64 16.79
N VAL A 306 -1.44 19.88 16.14
CA VAL A 306 -1.79 18.62 15.51
C VAL A 306 -1.71 17.55 16.59
N LYS A 307 -2.87 17.14 17.10
CA LYS A 307 -2.90 16.00 18.02
C LYS A 307 -2.73 14.70 17.22
N LEU A 308 -1.55 14.11 17.30
CA LEU A 308 -1.45 12.66 17.13
C LEU A 308 -1.69 12.00 18.48
N GLU A 309 -2.53 10.98 18.50
CA GLU A 309 -2.38 9.96 19.53
C GLU A 309 -1.00 9.32 19.30
N SER A 310 0.03 9.85 19.97
CA SER A 310 1.42 9.39 19.87
C SER A 310 1.64 8.01 20.49
N THR A 311 0.57 7.36 20.95
CA THR A 311 0.58 5.97 21.35
C THR A 311 0.33 5.16 20.10
N THR A 312 1.34 4.42 19.64
CA THR A 312 1.09 3.15 18.95
C THR A 312 -0.03 2.47 19.74
N ARG A 313 -1.21 2.35 19.14
CA ARG A 313 -2.31 1.70 19.82
C ARG A 313 -1.88 0.26 20.00
N ASP A 314 -1.79 -0.19 21.25
CA ASP A 314 -1.56 -1.59 21.54
C ASP A 314 -2.56 -2.40 20.73
N PHE A 315 -2.03 -3.31 19.93
CA PHE A 315 -2.81 -4.10 19.01
C PHE A 315 -2.44 -5.56 19.15
N SER A 316 -3.47 -6.39 19.24
CA SER A 316 -3.38 -7.84 19.26
C SER A 316 -4.51 -8.39 18.38
N PRO A 317 -4.22 -9.27 17.41
CA PRO A 317 -5.24 -9.83 16.55
C PRO A 317 -6.38 -10.47 17.33
N GLU A 318 -7.62 -10.20 16.90
CA GLU A 318 -8.81 -10.78 17.54
C GLU A 318 -8.92 -12.29 17.29
N LEU A 319 -8.29 -12.78 16.22
CA LEU A 319 -8.36 -14.14 15.68
C LEU A 319 -9.80 -14.62 15.45
N GLU A 320 -10.68 -13.72 15.00
CA GLU A 320 -12.03 -14.07 14.58
C GLU A 320 -11.99 -15.08 13.42
N GLY A 321 -12.78 -16.15 13.52
CA GLY A 321 -12.82 -17.21 12.50
C GLY A 321 -11.71 -18.26 12.61
N TYR A 322 -10.71 -18.05 13.46
CA TYR A 322 -9.68 -19.05 13.77
C TYR A 322 -10.21 -20.05 14.81
N PRO A 323 -9.83 -21.34 14.73
CA PRO A 323 -10.15 -22.31 15.78
C PRO A 323 -9.32 -22.02 17.05
N LEU A 324 -9.50 -22.83 18.10
CA LEU A 324 -8.68 -22.70 19.30
C LEU A 324 -7.23 -23.18 19.01
N PRO A 325 -6.20 -22.33 19.19
CA PRO A 325 -4.82 -22.74 19.01
C PRO A 325 -4.35 -23.62 20.17
N PHE A 326 -3.44 -24.55 19.90
CA PHE A 326 -2.77 -25.32 20.96
C PHE A 326 -1.53 -24.59 21.50
N VAL A 327 -0.95 -23.70 20.70
CA VAL A 327 0.16 -22.81 21.06
C VAL A 327 -0.09 -21.44 20.43
N ILE A 328 0.16 -20.37 21.17
CA ILE A 328 -0.08 -18.99 20.73
C ILE A 328 0.86 -18.05 21.48
N HIS A 329 1.30 -17.00 20.79
CA HIS A 329 2.02 -15.88 21.40
C HIS A 329 1.09 -15.08 22.31
N GLU A 330 1.58 -14.47 23.37
CA GLU A 330 0.72 -13.70 24.28
C GLU A 330 -0.04 -12.56 23.59
N ASP A 331 0.62 -11.86 22.66
CA ASP A 331 0.01 -10.86 21.76
C ASP A 331 -0.69 -11.43 20.53
N ARG A 332 -0.83 -12.76 20.43
CA ARG A 332 -1.73 -13.48 19.51
C ARG A 332 -1.41 -13.40 18.01
N TYR A 333 -0.32 -12.76 17.61
CA TYR A 333 0.02 -12.58 16.20
C TYR A 333 0.72 -13.78 15.54
N ILE A 334 1.14 -14.78 16.32
CA ILE A 334 1.56 -16.10 15.84
C ILE A 334 0.85 -17.20 16.64
N SER A 335 0.30 -18.18 15.94
CA SER A 335 -0.52 -19.23 16.55
C SER A 335 -0.51 -20.54 15.77
N GLY A 336 -0.53 -21.66 16.50
CA GLY A 336 -0.41 -23.01 15.95
C GLY A 336 -1.66 -23.86 16.16
N TYR A 337 -2.02 -24.62 15.13
CA TYR A 337 -3.22 -25.44 15.07
C TYR A 337 -2.94 -26.87 14.58
N VAL A 338 -3.70 -27.82 15.11
CA VAL A 338 -3.72 -29.22 14.67
C VAL A 338 -5.16 -29.71 14.57
N PHE A 339 -5.41 -30.61 13.64
CA PHE A 339 -6.76 -31.05 13.30
C PHE A 339 -6.89 -32.57 13.38
N ASN A 340 -8.11 -33.00 13.70
CA ASN A 340 -8.54 -34.41 13.63
C ASN A 340 -9.55 -34.64 12.48
N ASP A 341 -9.85 -33.61 11.67
CA ASP A 341 -10.69 -33.74 10.49
C ASP A 341 -9.90 -34.40 9.36
N SER A 342 -10.52 -35.35 8.66
CA SER A 342 -9.96 -36.03 7.48
C SER A 342 -9.29 -35.12 6.43
N ALA A 343 -9.78 -33.89 6.21
CA ALA A 343 -9.22 -33.00 5.19
C ALA A 343 -7.87 -32.38 5.62
N LEU A 344 -7.63 -32.26 6.93
CA LEU A 344 -6.43 -31.65 7.55
C LEU A 344 -5.74 -32.62 8.52
N GLU A 345 -6.07 -33.91 8.50
CA GLU A 345 -5.63 -34.89 9.50
C GLU A 345 -4.11 -35.03 9.53
N ASP A 346 -3.44 -34.93 8.38
CA ASP A 346 -1.99 -35.01 8.27
C ASP A 346 -1.29 -33.64 8.36
N ALA A 347 -2.06 -32.55 8.46
CA ALA A 347 -1.56 -31.18 8.41
C ALA A 347 -1.54 -30.51 9.79
N ALA A 348 -0.51 -29.72 10.03
CA ALA A 348 -0.47 -28.68 11.05
C ALA A 348 -0.51 -27.31 10.36
N VAL A 349 -1.15 -26.34 11.00
CA VAL A 349 -1.22 -24.97 10.48
C VAL A 349 -0.52 -24.03 11.44
N LEU A 350 0.39 -23.20 10.91
CA LEU A 350 0.99 -22.09 11.64
C LEU A 350 0.50 -20.79 10.98
N ALA A 351 -0.24 -19.98 11.72
CA ALA A 351 -0.65 -18.66 11.27
C ALA A 351 0.30 -17.60 11.87
N VAL A 352 0.83 -16.74 11.01
CA VAL A 352 1.73 -15.65 11.38
C VAL A 352 1.17 -14.38 10.75
N ASN A 353 0.43 -13.60 11.55
CA ASN A 353 -0.24 -12.37 11.12
C ASN A 353 0.70 -11.15 11.15
N SER A 354 1.82 -11.22 11.85
CA SER A 354 2.86 -10.19 11.95
C SER A 354 4.19 -10.85 12.33
N PHE A 355 5.32 -10.18 12.10
CA PHE A 355 6.64 -10.56 12.62
C PHE A 355 7.09 -9.70 13.80
N VAL A 356 6.18 -8.93 14.39
CA VAL A 356 6.46 -8.12 15.59
C VAL A 356 5.20 -7.91 16.40
N SER A 357 5.33 -7.94 17.72
CA SER A 357 4.28 -7.43 18.60
C SER A 357 4.07 -5.93 18.38
N GLN A 358 2.81 -5.54 18.26
CA GLN A 358 2.41 -4.12 18.27
C GLN A 358 2.00 -3.64 19.67
N ASN A 359 2.11 -4.51 20.67
CA ASN A 359 1.86 -4.19 22.06
C ASN A 359 3.12 -3.60 22.70
N ASN A 360 3.04 -2.37 23.20
CA ASN A 360 4.17 -1.63 23.73
C ASN A 360 4.17 -1.54 25.27
N THR A 361 3.44 -2.40 25.97
CA THR A 361 3.40 -2.41 27.44
C THR A 361 4.76 -2.80 28.03
N ARG A 362 5.62 -1.81 28.34
CA ARG A 362 6.87 -2.05 29.08
C ARG A 362 6.57 -2.45 30.52
N THR A 363 7.19 -3.52 30.98
CA THR A 363 7.17 -3.89 32.39
C THR A 363 8.09 -2.95 33.18
N ILE A 364 7.58 -2.41 34.30
CA ILE A 364 8.36 -1.51 35.17
C ILE A 364 9.60 -2.25 35.69
N GLY A 365 10.80 -1.75 35.33
CA GLY A 365 12.08 -2.31 35.77
C GLY A 365 12.85 -3.11 34.70
N GLN A 366 12.27 -3.31 33.50
CA GLN A 366 12.99 -3.91 32.36
C GLN A 366 14.11 -3.00 31.83
N THR A 367 15.24 -3.61 31.50
CA THR A 367 16.30 -2.99 30.71
C THR A 367 15.89 -2.88 29.23
N VAL A 368 16.57 -2.02 28.46
CA VAL A 368 16.32 -1.87 27.02
C VAL A 368 16.56 -3.19 26.28
N ILE A 369 17.59 -3.94 26.67
CA ILE A 369 17.92 -5.23 26.04
C ILE A 369 16.84 -6.28 26.34
N GLU A 370 16.36 -6.35 27.58
CA GLU A 370 15.26 -7.27 27.92
C GLU A 370 14.01 -6.96 27.10
N ALA A 371 13.63 -5.68 26.98
CA ALA A 371 12.49 -5.27 26.18
C ALA A 371 12.67 -5.56 24.68
N MET A 372 13.89 -5.50 24.15
CA MET A 372 14.18 -5.81 22.74
C MET A 372 14.20 -7.30 22.43
N LEU A 373 14.42 -8.16 23.43
CA LEU A 373 14.53 -9.61 23.26
C LEU A 373 13.25 -10.37 23.64
N GLU A 374 12.35 -9.77 24.41
CA GLU A 374 11.12 -10.42 24.88
C GLU A 374 10.28 -10.98 23.72
N ASP A 375 10.00 -10.16 22.71
CA ASP A 375 9.22 -10.56 21.53
C ASP A 375 9.92 -11.67 20.71
N PRO A 376 11.21 -11.56 20.32
CA PRO A 376 11.90 -12.66 19.65
C PRO A 376 11.96 -13.98 20.45
N ILE A 377 12.09 -13.91 21.78
CA ILE A 377 12.10 -15.09 22.65
C ILE A 377 10.75 -15.81 22.57
N GLU A 378 9.66 -15.08 22.76
CA GLU A 378 8.31 -15.65 22.77
C GLU A 378 7.89 -16.14 21.37
N PHE A 379 8.23 -15.39 20.32
CA PHE A 379 8.04 -15.83 18.94
C PHE A 379 8.74 -17.17 18.65
N GLY A 380 10.03 -17.26 19.00
CA GLY A 380 10.82 -18.49 18.84
C GLY A 380 10.25 -19.65 19.64
N ARG A 381 9.79 -19.41 20.87
CA ARG A 381 9.13 -20.41 21.73
C ARG A 381 7.90 -21.01 21.05
N VAL A 382 7.00 -20.16 20.52
CA VAL A 382 5.78 -20.60 19.84
C VAL A 382 6.10 -21.43 18.61
N ALA A 383 7.04 -20.98 17.77
CA ALA A 383 7.45 -21.69 16.56
C ALA A 383 8.10 -23.06 16.86
N ILE A 384 8.98 -23.13 17.87
CA ILE A 384 9.61 -24.40 18.29
C ILE A 384 8.56 -25.37 18.86
N GLU A 385 7.72 -24.90 19.79
CA GLU A 385 6.68 -25.73 20.38
C GLU A 385 5.69 -26.24 19.31
N PHE A 386 5.39 -25.42 18.30
CA PHE A 386 4.60 -25.84 17.14
C PHE A 386 5.24 -27.00 16.39
N VAL A 387 6.53 -26.90 16.05
CA VAL A 387 7.29 -27.97 15.36
C VAL A 387 7.32 -29.24 16.21
N GLU A 388 7.63 -29.13 17.50
CA GLU A 388 7.70 -30.29 18.37
C GLU A 388 6.35 -30.98 18.58
N ALA A 389 5.28 -30.21 18.76
CA ALA A 389 3.93 -30.75 18.91
C ALA A 389 3.45 -31.44 17.63
N SER A 390 3.76 -30.86 16.47
CA SER A 390 3.50 -31.47 15.17
C SER A 390 4.23 -32.79 15.01
N ARG A 391 5.51 -32.84 15.41
CA ARG A 391 6.31 -34.07 15.47
C ARG A 391 5.70 -35.12 16.39
N ARG A 392 5.34 -34.76 17.63
CA ARG A 392 4.73 -35.69 18.60
C ARG A 392 3.41 -36.28 18.11
N GLN A 393 2.66 -35.50 17.32
CA GLN A 393 1.36 -35.89 16.78
C GLN A 393 1.44 -36.50 15.37
N GLY A 394 2.63 -36.61 14.77
CA GLY A 394 2.82 -37.19 13.45
C GLY A 394 2.28 -36.36 12.30
N LYS A 395 2.08 -35.05 12.48
CA LYS A 395 1.60 -34.13 11.43
C LYS A 395 2.75 -33.76 10.51
N SER A 396 2.83 -34.36 9.32
CA SER A 396 3.97 -34.19 8.40
C SER A 396 3.78 -33.08 7.37
N ARG A 397 2.54 -32.60 7.16
CA ARG A 397 2.23 -31.50 6.24
C ARG A 397 2.13 -30.17 6.98
N LEU A 398 2.57 -29.09 6.34
CA LEU A 398 2.50 -27.74 6.87
C LEU A 398 1.66 -26.84 5.96
N ILE A 399 0.74 -26.11 6.56
CA ILE A 399 0.16 -24.89 5.97
C ILE A 399 0.72 -23.71 6.76
N LEU A 400 1.45 -22.83 6.08
CA LEU A 400 1.94 -21.57 6.65
C LEU A 400 1.04 -20.44 6.17
N ASP A 401 0.19 -19.93 7.07
CA ASP A 401 -0.75 -18.85 6.77
C ASP A 401 -0.15 -17.49 7.11
N LEU A 402 0.03 -16.66 6.07
CA LEU A 402 0.63 -15.34 6.12
C LEU A 402 -0.32 -14.27 5.55
N GLN A 403 -1.62 -14.56 5.46
CA GLN A 403 -2.62 -13.57 5.05
C GLN A 403 -2.58 -12.33 5.98
N GLY A 404 -2.61 -11.14 5.38
CA GLY A 404 -2.55 -9.86 6.09
C GLY A 404 -1.22 -9.53 6.77
N ASN A 405 -0.14 -10.29 6.53
CA ASN A 405 1.12 -10.06 7.23
C ASN A 405 1.95 -8.93 6.58
N GLY A 406 1.84 -7.71 7.11
CA GLY A 406 2.60 -6.54 6.67
C GLY A 406 4.11 -6.54 7.01
N GLY A 407 4.61 -7.58 7.69
CA GLY A 407 6.02 -7.72 8.08
C GLY A 407 6.28 -7.51 9.57
N GLY A 408 7.43 -6.94 9.93
CA GLY A 408 7.88 -6.81 11.32
C GLY A 408 9.39 -6.99 11.48
N LEU A 409 9.83 -7.66 12.55
CA LEU A 409 11.25 -7.88 12.79
C LEU A 409 11.83 -8.91 11.82
N VAL A 410 12.87 -8.51 11.09
CA VAL A 410 13.65 -9.44 10.23
C VAL A 410 14.18 -10.61 11.05
N ALA A 411 14.57 -10.40 12.32
CA ALA A 411 15.00 -11.47 13.21
C ALA A 411 13.94 -12.57 13.43
N ASN A 412 12.67 -12.21 13.59
CA ASN A 412 11.58 -13.19 13.74
C ASN A 412 11.32 -13.94 12.43
N ALA A 413 11.41 -13.26 11.29
CA ALA A 413 11.32 -13.90 9.98
C ALA A 413 12.45 -14.91 9.73
N MET A 414 13.69 -14.55 10.08
CA MET A 414 14.85 -15.44 10.00
C MET A 414 14.75 -16.61 10.98
N ALA A 415 14.28 -16.36 12.21
CA ALA A 415 14.01 -17.40 13.18
C ALA A 415 12.98 -18.41 12.65
N LEU A 416 11.86 -17.94 12.09
CA LEU A 416 10.84 -18.81 11.50
C LEU A 416 11.41 -19.67 10.37
N TYR A 417 12.20 -19.08 9.47
CA TYR A 417 12.83 -19.78 8.36
C TYR A 417 13.76 -20.90 8.85
N GLY A 418 14.66 -20.58 9.78
CA GLY A 418 15.59 -21.55 10.37
C GLY A 418 14.87 -22.64 11.19
N ILE A 419 13.83 -22.28 11.94
CA ILE A 419 13.06 -23.24 12.77
C ILE A 419 12.28 -24.24 11.91
N LEU A 420 11.65 -23.78 10.84
CA LEU A 420 10.85 -24.63 9.95
C LEU A 420 11.72 -25.42 8.97
N PHE A 421 12.76 -24.81 8.42
CA PHE A 421 13.62 -25.36 7.38
C PHE A 421 15.13 -25.17 7.70
N PRO A 422 15.68 -25.89 8.70
CA PRO A 422 17.07 -25.74 9.14
C PRO A 422 18.13 -25.80 8.03
N GLU A 423 17.95 -26.66 7.02
CA GLU A 423 18.88 -26.76 5.89
C GLU A 423 18.81 -25.53 4.98
N GLY A 424 17.62 -24.98 4.75
CA GLY A 424 17.43 -23.72 4.02
C GLY A 424 17.99 -22.53 4.80
N GLY A 425 17.83 -22.54 6.12
CA GLY A 425 18.36 -21.48 7.00
C GLY A 425 19.88 -21.32 6.96
N LYS A 426 20.63 -22.36 6.57
CA LYS A 426 22.10 -22.27 6.42
C LYS A 426 22.54 -21.37 5.27
N GLU A 427 21.71 -21.27 4.25
CA GLU A 427 21.93 -20.47 3.04
C GLU A 427 21.07 -19.19 3.05
N ALA A 428 20.51 -18.81 4.21
CA ALA A 428 19.72 -17.59 4.33
C ALA A 428 20.57 -16.37 4.00
N HIS A 429 19.98 -15.46 3.23
CA HIS A 429 20.61 -14.25 2.74
C HIS A 429 19.54 -13.14 2.60
N MET A 430 20.00 -11.91 2.63
CA MET A 430 19.17 -10.74 2.35
C MET A 430 20.06 -9.67 1.74
N ASN A 431 20.39 -9.86 0.46
CA ASN A 431 21.31 -9.01 -0.27
C ASN A 431 20.65 -7.68 -0.62
N MET A 432 21.02 -6.63 0.12
CA MET A 432 20.48 -5.30 -0.07
C MET A 432 21.53 -4.34 -0.61
N ARG A 433 21.06 -3.27 -1.26
CA ARG A 433 21.90 -2.10 -1.58
C ARG A 433 21.15 -0.81 -1.28
N VAL A 434 21.87 0.13 -0.66
CA VAL A 434 21.38 1.48 -0.38
C VAL A 434 21.74 2.36 -1.57
N ARG A 435 20.89 3.33 -1.89
CA ARG A 435 21.25 4.32 -2.90
C ARG A 435 22.44 5.15 -2.42
N ALA A 436 23.47 5.27 -3.25
CA ALA A 436 24.63 6.09 -2.98
C ALA A 436 24.36 7.54 -3.41
N HIS A 437 24.57 8.49 -2.51
CA HIS A 437 24.36 9.91 -2.76
C HIS A 437 25.21 10.77 -1.82
N GLN A 438 25.42 12.04 -2.17
CA GLN A 438 26.42 12.89 -1.52
C GLN A 438 26.14 13.12 -0.01
N ALA A 439 24.88 13.21 0.39
CA ALA A 439 24.52 13.37 1.80
C ALA A 439 24.90 12.13 2.64
N LEU A 440 24.65 10.92 2.13
CA LEU A 440 25.04 9.68 2.79
C LEU A 440 26.58 9.58 2.90
N ASP A 441 27.30 9.81 1.80
CA ASP A 441 28.76 9.75 1.78
C ASP A 441 29.41 10.78 2.70
N TRP A 442 28.90 12.01 2.68
CA TRP A 442 29.44 13.08 3.53
C TRP A 442 29.35 12.69 5.00
N VAL A 443 28.21 12.15 5.42
CA VAL A 443 27.96 11.76 6.81
C VAL A 443 28.88 10.63 7.26
N GLY A 444 28.92 9.52 6.51
CA GLY A 444 29.73 8.36 6.89
C GLY A 444 31.23 8.63 6.82
N SER A 445 31.70 9.27 5.74
CA SER A 445 33.11 9.62 5.59
C SER A 445 33.57 10.68 6.61
N THR A 446 32.68 11.58 7.04
CA THR A 446 32.99 12.56 8.10
C THR A 446 33.08 11.88 9.46
N ALA A 447 32.13 11.01 9.80
CA ALA A 447 32.16 10.25 11.04
C ALA A 447 33.46 9.43 11.16
N GLU A 448 33.87 8.74 10.08
CA GLU A 448 35.12 8.00 10.04
C GLU A 448 36.36 8.91 10.22
N LYS A 449 36.42 10.05 9.51
CA LYS A 449 37.52 11.03 9.65
C LYS A 449 37.67 11.58 11.07
N LEU A 450 36.56 11.66 11.82
CA LEU A 450 36.56 12.07 13.22
C LEU A 450 36.96 10.94 14.18
N GLY A 451 37.25 9.74 13.67
CA GLY A 451 37.67 8.58 14.45
C GLY A 451 36.51 7.88 15.17
N VAL A 452 35.28 8.05 14.69
CA VAL A 452 34.10 7.38 15.24
C VAL A 452 34.09 5.92 14.78
N ASP A 453 33.78 5.01 15.71
CA ASP A 453 33.56 3.60 15.38
C ASP A 453 32.20 3.42 14.68
N LEU A 454 32.23 3.24 13.36
CA LEU A 454 31.03 3.10 12.53
C LEU A 454 30.21 1.83 12.84
N GLN A 455 30.78 0.84 13.54
CA GLN A 455 30.01 -0.32 14.04
C GLN A 455 29.04 0.05 15.18
N THR A 456 29.22 1.22 15.79
CA THR A 456 28.36 1.73 16.87
C THR A 456 27.36 2.77 16.39
N ILE A 457 27.45 3.19 15.13
CA ILE A 457 26.61 4.23 14.55
C ILE A 457 25.46 3.58 13.76
N PRO A 458 24.21 4.03 13.95
CA PRO A 458 23.06 3.48 13.25
C PRO A 458 23.26 3.48 11.73
N TYR A 459 22.94 2.35 11.11
CA TYR A 459 22.77 2.27 9.66
C TYR A 459 21.78 3.33 9.15
N PRO A 460 21.94 3.89 7.94
CA PRO A 460 23.03 3.71 6.99
C PRO A 460 24.16 4.73 7.19
N VAL A 461 24.09 5.58 8.22
CA VAL A 461 25.12 6.56 8.57
C VAL A 461 26.40 5.90 9.10
N GLY A 462 26.23 4.76 9.78
CA GLY A 462 27.25 3.74 9.98
C GLY A 462 26.72 2.41 9.48
N PHE A 463 27.11 1.32 10.12
CA PHE A 463 26.66 -0.02 9.75
C PHE A 463 26.37 -0.90 10.97
N SER A 464 26.00 -0.28 12.11
CA SER A 464 25.61 -1.03 13.30
C SER A 464 24.42 -1.94 13.01
N GLY A 465 24.61 -3.25 13.24
CA GLY A 465 23.61 -4.29 12.96
C GLY A 465 23.63 -4.84 11.54
N PHE A 466 24.59 -4.44 10.72
CA PHE A 466 24.72 -4.87 9.32
C PHE A 466 26.12 -5.42 9.00
N VAL A 467 26.17 -6.31 8.02
CA VAL A 467 27.35 -7.06 7.58
C VAL A 467 27.44 -7.07 6.06
N ASP A 468 28.60 -7.45 5.53
CA ASP A 468 28.85 -7.58 4.09
C ASP A 468 28.18 -8.83 3.49
N GLU A 469 28.40 -9.06 2.18
CA GLU A 469 27.92 -10.23 1.44
C GLU A 469 28.36 -11.58 2.05
N ASP A 470 29.51 -11.61 2.73
CA ASP A 470 30.09 -12.80 3.35
C ASP A 470 29.67 -12.96 4.83
N LEU A 471 28.72 -12.14 5.31
CA LEU A 471 28.31 -12.04 6.71
C LEU A 471 29.45 -11.66 7.66
N LYS A 472 30.40 -10.85 7.19
CA LYS A 472 31.49 -10.26 7.99
C LYS A 472 31.22 -8.79 8.27
N ASN A 473 31.82 -8.32 9.35
CA ASN A 473 31.78 -6.90 9.70
C ASN A 473 32.56 -6.06 8.68
N PHE A 474 31.96 -4.97 8.20
CA PHE A 474 32.67 -3.93 7.46
C PHE A 474 33.85 -3.37 8.27
N THR A 475 34.98 -3.11 7.61
CA THR A 475 36.19 -2.61 8.29
C THR A 475 36.30 -1.09 8.28
N ASN A 476 35.72 -0.44 7.27
CA ASN A 476 35.80 1.00 7.04
C ASN A 476 34.60 1.46 6.18
N TRP A 477 34.47 2.77 5.96
CA TRP A 477 33.37 3.34 5.16
C TRP A 477 33.42 2.95 3.68
N GLU A 478 34.61 2.84 3.07
CA GLU A 478 34.79 2.43 1.67
C GLU A 478 34.26 1.00 1.43
N ASP A 479 34.49 0.09 2.38
CA ASP A 479 33.97 -1.29 2.31
C ASP A 479 32.44 -1.34 2.30
N PHE A 480 31.77 -0.42 3.00
CA PHE A 480 30.30 -0.33 3.02
C PHE A 480 29.76 0.45 1.81
N TYR A 481 30.28 1.67 1.59
CA TYR A 481 29.70 2.63 0.66
C TYR A 481 29.94 2.29 -0.81
N GLY A 482 31.02 1.59 -1.17
CA GLY A 482 31.42 1.46 -2.57
C GLY A 482 31.67 2.87 -3.16
N PRO A 483 30.96 3.35 -4.19
CA PRO A 483 29.74 2.78 -4.72
C PRO A 483 29.98 1.92 -5.96
N GLU A 484 29.00 1.07 -6.24
CA GLU A 484 28.87 0.33 -7.48
C GLU A 484 27.80 0.99 -8.37
N LYS A 485 28.10 1.09 -9.66
CA LYS A 485 27.18 1.66 -10.64
C LYS A 485 26.27 0.58 -11.22
N ILE A 486 24.96 0.72 -11.03
CA ILE A 486 23.93 -0.19 -11.55
C ILE A 486 22.96 0.62 -12.41
N GLY A 487 22.97 0.36 -13.72
CA GLY A 487 22.25 1.20 -14.67
C GLY A 487 22.81 2.63 -14.68
N ASP A 488 21.95 3.61 -14.44
CA ASP A 488 22.32 5.04 -14.38
C ASP A 488 22.57 5.55 -12.95
N ASP A 489 22.26 4.74 -11.93
CA ASP A 489 22.38 5.08 -10.51
C ASP A 489 23.63 4.47 -9.86
N GLU A 490 24.00 5.00 -8.70
CA GLU A 490 25.04 4.49 -7.83
C GLU A 490 24.42 3.89 -6.56
N TYR A 491 24.97 2.77 -6.12
CA TYR A 491 24.51 2.05 -4.93
C TYR A 491 25.70 1.63 -4.07
N THR A 492 25.44 1.37 -2.79
CA THR A 492 26.45 0.80 -1.89
C THR A 492 26.89 -0.58 -2.34
N ASN A 493 28.00 -1.06 -1.78
CA ASN A 493 28.30 -2.50 -1.80
C ASN A 493 27.15 -3.27 -1.13
N ILE A 494 27.12 -4.60 -1.36
CA ILE A 494 26.09 -5.47 -0.78
C ILE A 494 26.15 -5.41 0.74
N VAL A 495 24.99 -5.18 1.34
CA VAL A 495 24.80 -5.14 2.78
C VAL A 495 23.65 -6.08 3.17
N GLN A 496 23.82 -6.77 4.30
CA GLN A 496 22.81 -7.65 4.87
C GLN A 496 22.57 -7.31 6.35
N PRO A 497 21.34 -7.47 6.88
CA PRO A 497 21.13 -7.41 8.32
C PRO A 497 21.90 -8.56 9.00
N ALA A 498 22.62 -8.28 10.07
CA ALA A 498 23.34 -9.31 10.83
C ALA A 498 22.41 -10.41 11.37
N SER A 499 21.12 -10.12 11.52
CA SER A 499 20.10 -11.09 11.93
C SER A 499 19.88 -12.23 10.94
N VAL A 500 20.31 -12.12 9.68
CA VAL A 500 20.26 -13.22 8.70
C VAL A 500 20.95 -14.48 9.24
N ALA A 501 22.09 -14.31 9.93
CA ALA A 501 22.83 -15.42 10.52
C ALA A 501 22.02 -16.22 11.58
N THR A 502 20.95 -15.64 12.15
CA THR A 502 20.11 -16.34 13.12
C THR A 502 19.31 -17.49 12.52
N ALA A 503 19.00 -17.45 11.22
CA ALA A 503 18.37 -18.57 10.53
C ALA A 503 19.29 -19.82 10.50
N ARG A 504 20.61 -19.61 10.45
CA ARG A 504 21.62 -20.65 10.42
C ARG A 504 21.97 -21.15 11.82
N ASP A 505 22.31 -20.22 12.71
CA ASP A 505 22.97 -20.54 13.99
C ASP A 505 22.00 -20.57 15.17
N GLY A 506 20.75 -20.17 14.96
CA GLY A 506 19.85 -19.78 16.04
C GLY A 506 20.30 -18.46 16.67
N SER A 507 19.74 -18.16 17.84
CA SER A 507 20.15 -16.99 18.62
C SER A 507 20.31 -17.39 20.09
N PRO A 508 21.55 -17.38 20.63
CA PRO A 508 21.82 -17.83 21.99
C PRO A 508 20.95 -17.12 23.03
N GLY A 509 20.19 -17.89 23.80
CA GLY A 509 19.26 -17.37 24.82
C GLY A 509 17.91 -16.89 24.27
N VAL A 510 17.71 -16.92 22.95
CA VAL A 510 16.44 -16.61 22.28
C VAL A 510 15.80 -17.89 21.75
N PHE A 511 16.47 -18.60 20.85
CA PHE A 511 15.98 -19.85 20.29
C PHE A 511 17.13 -20.72 19.76
N GLU A 512 16.89 -22.03 19.76
CA GLU A 512 17.77 -23.01 19.11
C GLU A 512 17.08 -23.56 17.86
N VAL A 513 17.85 -23.81 16.81
CA VAL A 513 17.32 -24.45 15.60
C VAL A 513 16.99 -25.92 15.93
N PRO A 514 15.72 -26.35 15.86
CA PRO A 514 15.35 -27.72 16.17
C PRO A 514 15.79 -28.66 15.05
N GLU A 515 15.78 -29.97 15.34
CA GLU A 515 15.85 -30.98 14.27
C GLU A 515 14.75 -30.72 13.22
N PRO A 516 15.01 -30.94 11.92
CA PRO A 516 13.99 -30.73 10.89
C PRO A 516 12.80 -31.66 11.09
N TRP A 517 11.61 -31.21 10.68
CA TRP A 517 10.39 -32.02 10.74
C TRP A 517 9.55 -31.88 9.48
N PHE A 518 9.21 -30.65 9.11
CA PHE A 518 8.53 -30.37 7.86
C PHE A 518 9.49 -30.40 6.70
N LYS A 519 8.96 -30.70 5.51
CA LYS A 519 9.70 -30.68 4.26
C LYS A 519 9.12 -29.62 3.34
N PRO A 520 9.95 -28.95 2.51
CA PRO A 520 9.46 -27.98 1.54
C PRO A 520 8.35 -28.56 0.63
N GLU A 521 8.52 -29.79 0.12
CA GLU A 521 7.55 -30.42 -0.77
C GLU A 521 6.18 -30.68 -0.11
N ASP A 522 6.17 -30.92 1.21
CA ASP A 522 5.00 -31.17 2.05
C ASP A 522 4.44 -29.88 2.69
N THR A 523 4.92 -28.71 2.25
CA THR A 523 4.49 -27.40 2.71
C THR A 523 3.70 -26.65 1.63
N VAL A 524 2.76 -25.82 2.06
CA VAL A 524 2.11 -24.79 1.26
C VAL A 524 1.99 -23.50 2.05
N ILE A 525 2.29 -22.37 1.41
CA ILE A 525 2.07 -21.03 1.97
C ILE A 525 0.72 -20.51 1.50
N VAL A 526 0.01 -19.82 2.37
CA VAL A 526 -1.23 -19.10 2.03
C VAL A 526 -1.01 -17.61 2.26
N THR A 527 -1.28 -16.81 1.24
CA THR A 527 -1.30 -15.35 1.36
C THR A 527 -2.57 -14.79 0.74
N ASP A 528 -2.83 -13.51 0.93
CA ASP A 528 -3.85 -12.70 0.26
C ASP A 528 -3.19 -11.57 -0.55
N GLY A 529 -1.92 -11.74 -0.88
CA GLY A 529 -1.09 -10.75 -1.57
C GLY A 529 -0.54 -9.65 -0.66
N HIS A 530 -1.12 -9.35 0.50
CA HIS A 530 -0.67 -8.21 1.32
C HIS A 530 0.74 -8.39 1.92
N CYS A 531 1.26 -9.62 1.96
CA CYS A 531 2.59 -9.94 2.50
C CYS A 531 3.65 -8.89 2.11
N ALA A 532 4.28 -8.25 3.10
CA ALA A 532 5.21 -7.13 2.92
C ALA A 532 6.42 -7.19 3.87
N SER A 533 7.47 -6.44 3.56
CA SER A 533 8.65 -6.24 4.40
C SER A 533 9.28 -7.58 4.84
N ALA A 534 9.45 -7.82 6.16
CA ALA A 534 9.92 -9.10 6.70
C ALA A 534 9.20 -10.34 6.11
N CYS A 535 7.89 -10.25 5.85
CA CYS A 535 7.11 -11.31 5.21
C CYS A 535 7.55 -11.55 3.76
N ALA A 536 7.76 -10.48 2.99
CA ALA A 536 8.21 -10.57 1.61
C ALA A 536 9.53 -11.34 1.48
N TYR A 537 10.48 -11.10 2.39
CA TYR A 537 11.76 -11.81 2.41
C TYR A 537 11.60 -13.30 2.68
N VAL A 538 10.87 -13.66 3.74
CA VAL A 538 10.77 -15.07 4.13
C VAL A 538 9.96 -15.89 3.11
N VAL A 539 8.89 -15.32 2.55
CA VAL A 539 8.13 -15.95 1.46
C VAL A 539 8.98 -16.05 0.21
N GLY A 540 9.71 -14.98 -0.14
CA GLY A 540 10.65 -14.98 -1.27
C GLY A 540 11.70 -16.08 -1.16
N MET A 541 12.38 -16.23 -0.02
CA MET A 541 13.36 -17.31 0.18
C MET A 541 12.71 -18.70 0.15
N MET A 542 11.58 -18.89 0.85
CA MET A 542 10.88 -20.19 0.87
C MET A 542 10.41 -20.62 -0.52
N THR A 543 9.99 -19.68 -1.36
CA THR A 543 9.50 -19.97 -2.71
C THR A 543 10.65 -20.17 -3.71
N ARG A 544 11.64 -19.28 -3.72
CA ARG A 544 12.77 -19.31 -4.68
C ARG A 544 13.79 -20.39 -4.35
N GLU A 545 14.19 -20.51 -3.09
CA GLU A 545 15.27 -21.41 -2.67
C GLU A 545 14.77 -22.82 -2.32
N LEU A 546 13.57 -22.93 -1.76
CA LEU A 546 13.02 -24.22 -1.33
C LEU A 546 11.92 -24.76 -2.24
N GLY A 547 11.45 -23.98 -3.23
CA GLY A 547 10.39 -24.38 -4.15
C GLY A 547 9.03 -24.58 -3.46
N ILE A 548 8.80 -23.96 -2.30
CA ILE A 548 7.53 -24.08 -1.58
C ILE A 548 6.44 -23.38 -2.38
N GLN A 549 5.34 -24.08 -2.60
CA GLN A 549 4.23 -23.58 -3.40
C GLN A 549 3.33 -22.64 -2.58
N VAL A 550 2.75 -21.63 -3.24
CA VAL A 550 1.87 -20.63 -2.62
C VAL A 550 0.46 -20.69 -3.21
N VAL A 551 -0.54 -20.55 -2.35
CA VAL A 551 -1.93 -20.25 -2.72
C VAL A 551 -2.26 -18.82 -2.32
N ALA A 552 -2.62 -17.97 -3.30
CA ALA A 552 -3.07 -16.61 -3.06
C ALA A 552 -4.61 -16.54 -3.01
N MET A 553 -5.15 -15.91 -1.97
CA MET A 553 -6.58 -15.77 -1.72
C MET A 553 -7.11 -14.42 -2.19
N GLY A 554 -8.28 -14.41 -2.84
CA GLY A 554 -8.97 -13.20 -3.28
C GLY A 554 -8.51 -12.71 -4.66
N GLY A 555 -8.31 -11.39 -4.77
CA GLY A 555 -7.92 -10.68 -6.00
C GLY A 555 -9.11 -10.18 -6.83
N ARG A 556 -8.76 -9.45 -7.91
CA ARG A 556 -9.70 -8.96 -8.91
C ARG A 556 -10.43 -10.13 -9.58
N PRO A 557 -11.69 -9.97 -10.04
CA PRO A 557 -12.49 -11.03 -10.65
C PRO A 557 -12.06 -11.35 -12.10
N ILE A 558 -10.78 -11.70 -12.30
CA ILE A 558 -10.15 -11.98 -13.60
C ILE A 558 -9.53 -13.38 -13.63
N ASP A 559 -9.51 -14.00 -14.81
CA ASP A 559 -8.86 -15.29 -15.07
C ASP A 559 -7.35 -15.11 -15.30
N ALA A 560 -6.64 -14.78 -14.22
CA ALA A 560 -5.20 -14.50 -14.19
C ALA A 560 -4.60 -14.89 -12.82
N PRO A 561 -3.27 -15.12 -12.76
CA PRO A 561 -2.56 -15.29 -11.49
C PRO A 561 -2.58 -14.01 -10.64
N MET A 562 -2.25 -14.17 -9.37
CA MET A 562 -2.06 -13.11 -8.37
C MET A 562 -0.70 -13.34 -7.71
N GLN A 563 -0.01 -12.30 -7.28
CA GLN A 563 1.29 -12.46 -6.61
C GLN A 563 1.14 -13.02 -5.19
N ALA A 564 2.14 -13.81 -4.78
CA ALA A 564 2.24 -14.26 -3.39
C ALA A 564 2.53 -13.07 -2.44
N VAL A 565 3.34 -12.13 -2.93
CA VAL A 565 3.84 -10.95 -2.23
C VAL A 565 3.55 -9.74 -3.11
N GLY A 566 2.56 -8.97 -2.70
CA GLY A 566 2.09 -7.76 -3.35
C GLY A 566 2.47 -6.48 -2.61
N GLY A 567 2.84 -6.57 -1.33
CA GLY A 567 3.34 -5.43 -0.57
C GLY A 567 4.78 -5.05 -0.90
N THR A 568 5.39 -4.23 -0.05
CA THR A 568 6.78 -3.76 -0.23
C THR A 568 7.78 -4.89 -0.02
N LYS A 569 8.78 -5.01 -0.91
CA LYS A 569 9.81 -6.06 -0.89
C LYS A 569 11.22 -5.52 -0.56
N GLY A 570 11.35 -4.21 -0.30
CA GLY A 570 12.58 -3.56 0.17
C GLY A 570 12.61 -3.31 1.68
N GLY A 571 13.72 -2.78 2.20
CA GLY A 571 13.86 -2.37 3.60
C GLY A 571 15.31 -2.18 4.02
N PRO A 572 15.61 -1.89 5.30
CA PRO A 572 14.67 -1.62 6.38
C PRO A 572 13.95 -0.26 6.25
N VAL A 573 12.97 -0.03 7.13
CA VAL A 573 12.31 1.27 7.27
C VAL A 573 13.21 2.21 8.05
N LEU A 574 13.45 3.41 7.52
CA LEU A 574 14.12 4.48 8.25
C LEU A 574 13.15 5.62 8.55
N SER A 575 13.28 6.24 9.72
CA SER A 575 12.50 7.43 10.08
C SER A 575 13.40 8.67 10.19
N LEU A 576 12.91 9.82 9.73
CA LEU A 576 13.69 11.06 9.71
C LEU A 576 14.14 11.48 11.12
N ASN A 577 13.30 11.31 12.15
CA ASN A 577 13.59 11.76 13.52
C ASN A 577 14.91 11.20 14.08
N LEU A 578 15.20 9.93 13.84
CA LEU A 578 16.42 9.30 14.33
C LEU A 578 17.67 10.02 13.79
N TYR A 579 17.63 10.46 12.54
CA TYR A 579 18.75 11.15 11.89
C TYR A 579 18.81 12.63 12.22
N GLN A 580 17.67 13.28 12.49
CA GLN A 580 17.66 14.63 13.07
C GLN A 580 18.36 14.71 14.43
N LEU A 581 18.39 13.61 15.20
CA LEU A 581 19.13 13.54 16.46
C LEU A 581 20.63 13.28 16.25
N LEU A 582 20.99 12.58 15.18
CA LEU A 582 22.37 12.13 14.92
C LEU A 582 23.20 13.21 14.20
N TYR A 583 22.65 13.79 13.13
CA TYR A 583 23.38 14.66 12.20
C TYR A 583 23.94 15.96 12.82
N PRO A 584 23.22 16.66 13.72
CA PRO A 584 23.75 17.89 14.33
C PRO A 584 25.06 17.68 15.10
N THR A 585 25.29 16.48 15.63
CA THR A 585 26.55 16.14 16.30
C THR A 585 27.72 16.16 15.33
N LEU A 586 27.54 15.66 14.10
CA LEU A 586 28.58 15.68 13.06
C LEU A 586 28.79 17.11 12.51
N GLY A 587 27.70 17.84 12.30
CA GLY A 587 27.72 19.24 11.84
C GLY A 587 28.45 20.21 12.78
N ALA A 588 28.58 19.87 14.07
CA ALA A 588 29.36 20.63 15.03
C ALA A 588 30.89 20.56 14.79
N PHE A 589 31.36 19.53 14.07
CA PHE A 589 32.78 19.29 13.82
C PHE A 589 33.19 19.46 12.36
N ALA A 590 32.26 19.38 11.42
CA ALA A 590 32.51 19.55 10.00
C ALA A 590 31.33 20.26 9.32
N THR A 591 31.64 21.12 8.36
CA THR A 591 30.64 21.78 7.51
C THR A 591 30.44 20.96 6.24
N PRO A 592 29.20 20.64 5.84
CA PRO A 592 28.94 20.02 4.55
C PRO A 592 29.39 20.91 3.39
N PRO A 593 29.85 20.33 2.27
CA PRO A 593 30.04 21.07 1.03
C PRO A 593 28.75 21.80 0.60
N ASP A 594 28.89 22.89 -0.17
CA ASP A 594 27.76 23.72 -0.60
C ASP A 594 26.74 22.96 -1.48
N ASP A 595 27.17 21.88 -2.15
CA ASP A 595 26.34 21.02 -2.98
C ASP A 595 25.63 19.90 -2.20
N VAL A 596 25.92 19.74 -0.90
CA VAL A 596 25.30 18.72 -0.04
C VAL A 596 24.21 19.34 0.83
N ASP A 597 22.95 19.15 0.43
CA ASP A 597 21.81 19.61 1.20
C ASP A 597 21.47 18.64 2.35
N LEU A 598 21.57 19.15 3.58
CA LEU A 598 21.24 18.43 4.82
C LEU A 598 20.11 19.10 5.61
N THR A 599 19.35 19.99 4.96
CA THR A 599 18.30 20.81 5.59
C THR A 599 17.39 20.03 6.54
N PRO A 600 16.77 18.88 6.15
CA PRO A 600 15.86 18.17 7.05
C PRO A 600 16.52 17.58 8.29
N PHE A 601 17.84 17.41 8.27
CA PHE A 601 18.61 16.86 9.39
C PHE A 601 19.18 17.96 10.30
N ALA A 602 19.51 19.12 9.73
CA ALA A 602 20.06 20.27 10.44
C ALA A 602 18.97 21.14 11.07
N GLN A 603 17.82 21.25 10.42
CA GLN A 603 16.65 21.99 10.88
C GLN A 603 15.60 20.98 11.32
N ARG A 604 15.48 20.77 12.63
CA ARG A 604 14.60 19.72 13.17
C ARG A 604 13.12 20.00 12.91
N ASP A 605 12.74 21.27 12.92
CA ASP A 605 11.35 21.71 12.85
C ASP A 605 10.98 21.97 11.38
N PRO A 606 10.03 21.20 10.80
CA PRO A 606 9.62 21.42 9.42
C PRO A 606 8.91 22.78 9.24
N PRO A 607 8.96 23.38 8.05
CA PRO A 607 8.32 24.67 7.78
C PRO A 607 6.79 24.64 7.80
N LEU A 608 6.19 23.46 7.65
CA LEU A 608 4.78 23.17 7.89
C LEU A 608 4.64 21.96 8.81
N ALA A 609 3.74 22.06 9.78
CA ALA A 609 3.44 20.98 10.68
C ALA A 609 2.71 19.83 9.98
N GLY A 610 2.80 18.65 10.58
CA GLY A 610 2.18 17.43 10.08
C GLY A 610 2.33 16.31 11.10
N SER A 611 2.42 15.07 10.62
CA SER A 611 2.81 13.99 11.50
C SER A 611 4.24 14.20 12.03
N PRO A 612 4.63 13.63 13.19
CA PRO A 612 5.96 13.83 13.73
C PRO A 612 6.97 13.17 12.81
N THR A 613 8.19 13.70 12.72
CA THR A 613 9.24 13.17 11.83
C THR A 613 9.63 11.72 12.12
N ALA A 614 9.21 11.14 13.25
CA ALA A 614 9.35 9.72 13.56
C ALA A 614 8.43 8.82 12.70
N THR A 615 7.41 9.40 12.07
CA THR A 615 6.48 8.73 11.15
C THR A 615 6.77 9.06 9.68
N TRP A 616 7.78 9.89 9.43
CA TRP A 616 8.23 10.21 8.06
C TRP A 616 9.25 9.15 7.69
N THR A 617 8.80 8.17 6.92
CA THR A 617 9.58 6.97 6.68
C THR A 617 9.93 6.80 5.22
N ILE A 618 11.04 6.10 4.99
CA ILE A 618 11.49 5.68 3.67
C ILE A 618 11.87 4.20 3.69
N ASN A 619 11.88 3.62 2.51
CA ASN A 619 12.46 2.32 2.19
C ASN A 619 13.95 2.50 1.87
N SER A 620 14.86 2.10 2.76
CA SER A 620 16.27 2.51 2.62
C SER A 620 17.10 1.67 1.68
N ALA A 621 16.67 0.44 1.37
CA ALA A 621 17.44 -0.42 0.49
C ALA A 621 16.56 -1.28 -0.40
N ASN A 622 17.06 -1.46 -1.61
CA ASN A 622 16.55 -2.42 -2.58
C ASN A 622 17.14 -3.79 -2.27
N VAL A 623 16.32 -4.83 -2.38
CA VAL A 623 16.79 -6.22 -2.22
C VAL A 623 16.94 -6.88 -3.58
N TYR A 624 17.99 -7.66 -3.74
CA TYR A 624 18.37 -8.31 -4.98
C TYR A 624 18.37 -9.83 -4.82
N LEU A 625 18.25 -10.53 -5.94
CA LEU A 625 18.40 -11.97 -6.00
C LEU A 625 19.89 -12.32 -5.99
N ASP A 626 20.24 -13.44 -5.37
CA ASP A 626 21.62 -13.94 -5.31
C ASP A 626 22.25 -14.18 -6.68
N ASP A 627 21.43 -14.58 -7.66
CA ASP A 627 21.86 -14.83 -9.03
C ASP A 627 21.70 -13.62 -9.97
N ASP A 628 21.22 -12.48 -9.46
CA ASP A 628 20.99 -11.26 -10.25
C ASP A 628 21.21 -9.96 -9.42
N LEU A 629 22.41 -9.87 -8.83
CA LEU A 629 22.84 -8.77 -7.95
C LEU A 629 23.02 -7.41 -8.66
N ASP A 630 23.17 -7.44 -9.99
CA ASP A 630 23.28 -6.25 -10.85
C ASP A 630 21.98 -5.99 -11.64
N GLY A 631 20.94 -6.79 -11.39
CA GLY A 631 19.69 -6.74 -12.12
C GLY A 631 18.62 -5.87 -11.46
N THR A 632 17.37 -6.25 -11.69
CA THR A 632 16.21 -5.55 -11.14
C THR A 632 16.00 -5.93 -9.67
N PRO A 633 15.80 -4.97 -8.75
CA PRO A 633 15.41 -5.29 -7.38
C PRO A 633 14.12 -6.10 -7.32
N VAL A 634 13.98 -6.96 -6.31
CA VAL A 634 12.78 -7.78 -6.12
C VAL A 634 11.50 -6.95 -6.01
N GLN A 635 11.61 -5.68 -5.54
CA GLN A 635 10.53 -4.70 -5.51
C GLN A 635 9.82 -4.59 -6.88
N PHE A 636 10.57 -4.62 -7.98
CA PHE A 636 10.03 -4.41 -9.33
C PHE A 636 9.87 -5.70 -10.14
N ARG A 637 9.94 -6.86 -9.49
CA ARG A 637 9.75 -8.17 -10.14
C ARG A 637 8.38 -8.74 -9.88
N TYR A 638 7.79 -9.29 -10.93
CA TYR A 638 6.53 -10.00 -10.86
C TYR A 638 6.73 -11.46 -10.42
N GLU A 639 6.13 -11.84 -9.30
CA GLU A 639 6.24 -13.19 -8.74
C GLU A 639 4.85 -13.76 -8.40
N ALA A 640 4.24 -14.43 -9.39
CA ALA A 640 2.94 -15.10 -9.21
C ALA A 640 2.97 -16.20 -8.14
N ALA A 641 1.86 -16.37 -7.42
CA ALA A 641 1.59 -17.60 -6.67
C ALA A 641 1.33 -18.78 -7.61
N ASN A 642 1.43 -20.01 -7.11
CA ASN A 642 1.18 -21.23 -7.89
C ASN A 642 -0.30 -21.48 -8.17
N CYS A 643 -1.17 -20.89 -7.35
CA CYS A 643 -2.62 -21.06 -7.43
C CYS A 643 -3.31 -19.82 -6.86
N LYS A 644 -4.30 -19.28 -7.59
CA LYS A 644 -5.25 -18.30 -7.05
C LYS A 644 -6.56 -18.99 -6.69
N LEU A 645 -7.13 -18.63 -5.53
CA LEU A 645 -8.48 -19.02 -5.11
C LEU A 645 -9.25 -17.78 -4.67
N TYR A 646 -10.53 -17.71 -5.01
CA TYR A 646 -11.44 -16.71 -4.46
C TYR A 646 -12.02 -17.17 -3.12
N TYR A 647 -12.39 -16.20 -2.26
CA TYR A 647 -13.17 -16.51 -1.07
C TYR A 647 -14.56 -17.04 -1.45
N THR A 648 -15.08 -17.96 -0.63
CA THR A 648 -16.44 -18.50 -0.70
C THR A 648 -17.19 -18.10 0.57
N TRP A 649 -18.49 -18.37 0.62
CA TRP A 649 -19.29 -18.17 1.84
C TRP A 649 -18.67 -18.84 3.07
N ASP A 650 -18.09 -20.03 2.90
CA ASP A 650 -17.49 -20.77 4.03
C ASP A 650 -16.07 -20.30 4.33
N THR A 651 -15.29 -19.89 3.33
CA THR A 651 -13.87 -19.57 3.54
C THR A 651 -13.61 -18.12 3.91
N LEU A 652 -14.58 -17.21 3.72
CA LEU A 652 -14.43 -15.79 4.04
C LEU A 652 -14.16 -15.54 5.54
N THR A 653 -14.91 -16.24 6.40
CA THR A 653 -14.91 -16.03 7.86
C THR A 653 -14.55 -17.26 8.68
N ASN A 654 -14.31 -18.42 8.05
CA ASN A 654 -13.88 -19.64 8.75
C ASN A 654 -12.53 -20.12 8.21
N MET A 655 -11.48 -19.91 9.00
CA MET A 655 -10.11 -20.24 8.61
C MET A 655 -9.90 -21.75 8.49
N THR A 656 -10.64 -22.58 9.24
CA THR A 656 -10.54 -24.04 9.09
C THR A 656 -11.04 -24.49 7.70
N SER A 657 -12.15 -23.92 7.23
CA SER A 657 -12.65 -24.17 5.87
C SER A 657 -11.69 -23.65 4.81
N LEU A 658 -11.07 -22.49 5.03
CA LEU A 658 -10.08 -21.92 4.12
C LEU A 658 -8.85 -22.84 4.00
N TRP A 659 -8.28 -23.27 5.12
CA TRP A 659 -7.13 -24.19 5.12
C TRP A 659 -7.47 -25.55 4.50
N ALA A 660 -8.70 -26.04 4.68
CA ALA A 660 -9.16 -27.26 4.01
C ALA A 660 -9.22 -27.08 2.47
N ALA A 661 -9.64 -25.91 1.98
CA ALA A 661 -9.62 -25.60 0.55
C ALA A 661 -8.19 -25.53 -0.01
N VAL A 662 -7.27 -24.90 0.73
CA VAL A 662 -5.83 -24.85 0.41
C VAL A 662 -5.23 -26.26 0.36
N ALA A 663 -5.50 -27.08 1.38
CA ALA A 663 -5.07 -28.48 1.40
C ALA A 663 -5.65 -29.27 0.21
N GLY A 664 -6.88 -28.96 -0.17
CA GLY A 664 -7.56 -29.51 -1.34
C GLY A 664 -6.81 -29.27 -2.64
N VAL A 665 -6.36 -28.04 -2.90
CA VAL A 665 -5.60 -27.71 -4.12
C VAL A 665 -4.18 -28.25 -4.09
N LYS A 666 -3.51 -28.20 -2.93
CA LYS A 666 -2.12 -28.65 -2.79
C LYS A 666 -1.98 -30.17 -2.88
N TRP A 667 -2.82 -30.92 -2.19
CA TRP A 667 -2.61 -32.37 -2.02
C TRP A 667 -3.69 -33.26 -2.65
N ASN A 668 -4.87 -32.72 -2.98
CA ASN A 668 -6.02 -33.54 -3.38
C ASN A 668 -6.54 -33.23 -4.80
N GLY A 669 -5.75 -32.53 -5.62
CA GLY A 669 -6.10 -32.27 -7.02
C GLY A 669 -7.24 -31.26 -7.22
N GLY A 670 -7.46 -30.38 -6.24
CA GLY A 670 -8.33 -29.22 -6.38
C GLY A 670 -7.87 -28.30 -7.52
N ARG A 671 -8.80 -27.53 -8.08
CA ARG A 671 -8.53 -26.60 -9.17
C ARG A 671 -8.21 -25.21 -8.65
N CYS A 672 -7.45 -24.47 -9.44
CA CYS A 672 -7.19 -23.05 -9.26
C CYS A 672 -8.09 -22.23 -10.20
N VAL A 673 -8.16 -20.92 -9.97
CA VAL A 673 -8.76 -19.97 -10.92
C VAL A 673 -8.13 -20.16 -12.30
N ALA A 674 -8.93 -20.05 -13.36
CA ALA A 674 -8.44 -20.26 -14.74
C ALA A 674 -7.27 -19.31 -15.06
N GLY A 675 -6.22 -19.84 -15.68
CA GLY A 675 -5.02 -19.07 -16.01
C GLY A 675 -4.06 -18.80 -14.85
N SER A 676 -4.39 -19.17 -13.61
CA SER A 676 -3.55 -18.90 -12.42
C SER A 676 -2.57 -20.03 -12.05
N THR A 677 -2.47 -21.08 -12.86
CA THR A 677 -1.59 -22.23 -12.62
C THR A 677 -1.00 -22.73 -13.93
N THR A 678 0.14 -23.41 -13.85
CA THR A 678 0.90 -23.91 -15.00
C THR A 678 0.43 -25.26 -15.54
N ASN A 679 -0.38 -26.03 -14.79
CA ASN A 679 -0.89 -27.30 -15.29
C ASN A 679 -2.14 -27.11 -16.18
N ASP A 680 -2.14 -27.76 -17.36
CA ASP A 680 -3.25 -27.71 -18.34
C ASP A 680 -4.61 -28.17 -17.80
N ASN A 681 -4.62 -29.04 -16.79
CA ASN A 681 -5.85 -29.57 -16.18
C ASN A 681 -6.46 -28.61 -15.11
N GLY A 682 -5.81 -27.47 -14.87
CA GLY A 682 -6.22 -26.45 -13.90
C GLY A 682 -5.91 -26.78 -12.44
N THR A 683 -5.13 -27.83 -12.15
CA THR A 683 -4.64 -28.10 -10.78
C THR A 683 -3.36 -27.31 -10.49
N MET A 684 -2.97 -27.18 -9.22
CA MET A 684 -1.76 -26.44 -8.86
C MET A 684 -0.48 -27.08 -9.44
N GLY A 685 0.30 -26.28 -10.17
CA GLY A 685 1.58 -26.68 -10.77
C GLY A 685 2.78 -26.39 -9.87
N SER A 686 3.90 -27.07 -10.12
CA SER A 686 5.15 -26.89 -9.35
C SER A 686 5.92 -25.62 -9.72
N SER A 687 5.64 -25.03 -10.88
CA SER A 687 6.15 -23.72 -11.29
C SER A 687 5.04 -22.67 -11.29
N THR A 688 5.44 -21.41 -11.35
CA THR A 688 4.55 -20.24 -11.36
C THR A 688 4.28 -19.76 -12.80
N VAL A 689 3.18 -19.03 -12.97
CA VAL A 689 2.85 -18.38 -14.25
C VAL A 689 3.71 -17.11 -14.39
N GLY A 690 4.34 -16.91 -15.54
CA GLY A 690 5.13 -15.71 -15.80
C GLY A 690 4.27 -14.45 -15.96
N TYR A 691 4.94 -13.30 -16.02
CA TYR A 691 4.30 -12.01 -16.26
C TYR A 691 3.43 -11.99 -17.54
N SER A 692 2.35 -11.22 -17.50
CA SER A 692 1.54 -10.85 -18.67
C SER A 692 0.76 -9.57 -18.42
N ASP A 693 0.43 -8.82 -19.47
CA ASP A 693 -0.33 -7.56 -19.36
C ASP A 693 -1.69 -7.68 -18.65
N LYS A 694 -2.24 -8.90 -18.53
CA LYS A 694 -3.49 -9.15 -17.81
C LYS A 694 -3.43 -8.81 -16.33
N VAL A 695 -2.23 -8.85 -15.72
CA VAL A 695 -2.07 -8.59 -14.29
C VAL A 695 -1.77 -7.12 -13.99
N VAL A 696 -1.50 -6.30 -15.01
CA VAL A 696 -1.31 -4.85 -14.86
C VAL A 696 -2.62 -4.20 -14.41
N SER A 697 -2.55 -3.12 -13.65
CA SER A 697 -3.73 -2.34 -13.29
C SER A 697 -4.35 -1.69 -14.53
N GLY A 698 -5.64 -1.95 -14.78
CA GLY A 698 -6.41 -1.21 -15.79
C GLY A 698 -6.86 0.19 -15.33
N PHE A 699 -6.60 0.54 -14.07
CA PHE A 699 -7.00 1.79 -13.45
C PHE A 699 -5.77 2.61 -13.07
N GLN A 700 -5.90 3.94 -13.15
CA GLN A 700 -4.83 4.89 -12.86
C GLN A 700 -5.30 5.91 -11.82
N TRP A 701 -4.34 6.43 -11.06
CA TRP A 701 -4.60 7.54 -10.15
C TRP A 701 -4.95 8.80 -10.95
N ALA A 702 -5.57 9.76 -10.28
CA ALA A 702 -5.80 11.07 -10.87
C ALA A 702 -4.49 11.69 -11.38
N ALA A 703 -4.52 12.19 -12.62
CA ALA A 703 -3.35 12.82 -13.22
C ALA A 703 -2.89 14.04 -12.41
N GLY A 704 -1.57 14.20 -12.24
CA GLY A 704 -0.98 15.24 -11.41
C GLY A 704 0.56 15.18 -11.40
N PRO A 705 1.19 15.90 -10.46
CA PRO A 705 2.65 15.96 -10.33
C PRO A 705 3.33 14.59 -10.36
N GLY A 706 4.46 14.50 -11.07
CA GLY A 706 5.29 13.30 -11.14
C GLY A 706 4.79 12.19 -12.05
N ASP A 707 3.67 12.37 -12.76
CA ASP A 707 3.26 11.41 -13.79
C ASP A 707 4.25 11.42 -14.96
N VAL A 708 4.72 10.23 -15.34
CA VAL A 708 5.57 10.06 -16.51
C VAL A 708 4.69 9.96 -17.75
N ILE A 709 4.90 10.87 -18.71
CA ILE A 709 4.16 10.82 -19.98
C ILE A 709 4.72 9.65 -20.79
N GLU A 710 3.91 8.64 -21.06
CA GLU A 710 4.25 7.60 -22.05
C GLU A 710 4.41 8.25 -23.43
N GLY A 711 5.66 8.59 -23.77
CA GLY A 711 5.92 9.43 -24.93
C GLY A 711 7.38 9.73 -25.23
N ALA A 712 8.32 8.83 -24.89
CA ALA A 712 9.66 8.80 -25.51
C ALA A 712 10.36 7.46 -25.26
N SER A 713 9.76 6.34 -25.69
CA SER A 713 10.63 5.19 -26.01
C SER A 713 11.49 5.65 -27.18
N SER A 714 12.77 5.91 -26.91
CA SER A 714 13.76 6.15 -27.94
C SER A 714 14.05 4.80 -28.59
N GLY A 715 13.13 4.37 -29.45
CA GLY A 715 13.28 3.21 -30.31
C GLY A 715 14.38 3.49 -31.34
N ASN A 716 15.64 3.34 -30.93
CA ASN A 716 16.76 3.27 -31.84
C ASN A 716 16.88 1.82 -32.35
N GLY A 717 15.85 1.39 -33.09
CA GLY A 717 15.80 0.12 -33.80
C GLY A 717 16.20 0.31 -35.25
N GLY A 718 17.41 -0.11 -35.60
CA GLY A 718 17.98 -0.04 -36.94
C GLY A 718 17.10 -0.71 -38.00
N GLY A 719 17.10 -0.08 -39.18
CA GLY A 719 16.31 -0.53 -40.33
C GLY A 719 16.67 -1.93 -40.82
N GLY A 720 15.62 -2.69 -41.12
CA GLY A 720 15.66 -3.91 -41.91
C GLY A 720 14.41 -3.97 -42.76
N GLY A 721 14.54 -3.68 -44.05
CA GLY A 721 13.44 -3.73 -45.01
C GLY A 721 13.02 -5.16 -45.33
N GLY A 722 11.74 -5.31 -45.64
CA GLY A 722 11.14 -6.53 -46.15
C GLY A 722 9.69 -6.26 -46.52
N ASP A 723 9.47 -5.95 -47.80
CA ASP A 723 8.17 -5.97 -48.44
C ASP A 723 7.52 -7.36 -48.30
N ASP A 724 6.23 -7.40 -47.98
CA ASP A 724 5.27 -8.15 -48.80
C ASP A 724 3.82 -7.77 -48.44
N ASN A 725 3.07 -7.52 -49.51
CA ASN A 725 1.64 -7.20 -49.52
C ASN A 725 0.81 -8.48 -49.27
N ASP A 726 -0.29 -8.38 -48.52
CA ASP A 726 -1.57 -8.89 -49.03
C ASP A 726 -2.79 -8.26 -48.33
N ASP A 727 -3.80 -8.01 -49.15
CA ASP A 727 -5.05 -7.31 -48.86
C ASP A 727 -6.09 -8.22 -48.16
N GLY A 728 -6.96 -7.67 -47.29
CA GLY A 728 -8.01 -8.51 -46.69
C GLY A 728 -9.03 -7.89 -45.72
N ASN A 729 -9.60 -6.73 -46.04
CA ASN A 729 -10.93 -6.20 -45.70
C ASN A 729 -11.78 -6.79 -44.53
N GLY A 730 -12.22 -5.91 -43.62
CA GLY A 730 -13.44 -6.00 -42.80
C GLY A 730 -13.18 -5.59 -41.34
N GLY A 731 -13.66 -4.48 -40.77
CA GLY A 731 -14.93 -3.78 -40.97
C GLY A 731 -15.82 -4.00 -39.74
N GLY A 732 -15.66 -3.18 -38.70
CA GLY A 732 -16.49 -3.24 -37.50
C GLY A 732 -16.05 -2.25 -36.42
N GLY A 733 -16.57 -1.02 -36.49
CA GLY A 733 -16.39 0.00 -35.46
C GLY A 733 -17.32 -0.23 -34.26
N GLY A 734 -16.80 0.02 -33.08
CA GLY A 734 -17.53 0.19 -31.83
C GLY A 734 -16.67 1.04 -30.90
N SER A 735 -16.96 2.34 -30.88
CA SER A 735 -16.36 3.35 -30.01
C SER A 735 -16.76 3.09 -28.56
N GLY A 736 -15.80 2.76 -27.71
CA GLY A 736 -15.91 2.88 -26.26
C GLY A 736 -15.49 4.29 -25.85
N GLU A 737 -16.42 5.03 -25.25
CA GLU A 737 -16.12 6.19 -24.42
C GLU A 737 -16.21 5.70 -22.98
N ASP A 738 -15.08 5.32 -22.40
CA ASP A 738 -14.96 5.06 -20.96
C ASP A 738 -14.52 6.37 -20.30
N GLU A 739 -15.49 7.14 -19.79
CA GLU A 739 -15.22 8.22 -18.83
C GLU A 739 -14.94 7.57 -17.47
N SER A 740 -13.69 7.64 -17.00
CA SER A 740 -13.30 7.25 -15.66
C SER A 740 -13.99 8.13 -14.62
N ALA A 741 -14.83 7.50 -13.81
CA ALA A 741 -15.50 8.11 -12.69
C ALA A 741 -14.56 8.25 -11.49
N ALA A 742 -13.69 9.26 -11.53
CA ALA A 742 -13.10 9.87 -10.35
C ALA A 742 -13.54 11.33 -10.31
N GLY A 743 -14.21 11.74 -9.24
CA GLY A 743 -14.70 13.09 -9.03
C GLY A 743 -13.56 14.09 -9.11
N SER A 744 -13.36 14.65 -10.31
CA SER A 744 -12.55 15.81 -10.58
C SER A 744 -12.91 16.94 -9.61
N LEU A 745 -11.95 17.35 -8.77
CA LEU A 745 -12.02 18.60 -8.00
C LEU A 745 -12.04 19.85 -8.91
N ARG A 746 -11.94 19.68 -10.23
CA ARG A 746 -12.03 20.74 -11.23
C ARG A 746 -13.36 20.64 -11.99
N ALA A 747 -14.38 21.30 -11.47
CA ALA A 747 -15.60 21.59 -12.22
C ALA A 747 -15.57 23.01 -12.80
N GLY A 748 -15.38 23.10 -14.12
CA GLY A 748 -16.14 24.04 -14.95
C GLY A 748 -15.40 25.24 -15.58
N GLY A 749 -14.84 25.00 -16.76
CA GLY A 749 -14.48 26.04 -17.75
C GLY A 749 -14.33 25.42 -19.14
N GLY A 750 -15.44 25.00 -19.77
CA GLY A 750 -15.45 24.20 -20.99
C GLY A 750 -14.97 24.90 -22.28
N LEU A 751 -14.09 24.17 -22.99
CA LEU A 751 -14.02 23.87 -24.43
C LEU A 751 -14.53 24.85 -25.50
N LEU A 752 -13.66 25.03 -26.51
CA LEU A 752 -14.07 24.90 -27.92
C LEU A 752 -12.92 24.28 -28.74
N ALA A 753 -13.19 23.09 -29.28
CA ALA A 753 -12.26 22.26 -30.04
C ALA A 753 -12.38 22.47 -31.57
N PHE A 754 -11.22 22.28 -32.23
CA PHE A 754 -10.93 21.78 -33.58
C PHE A 754 -11.96 21.81 -34.73
N LEU A 755 -11.46 22.25 -35.91
CA LEU A 755 -11.84 21.70 -37.22
C LEU A 755 -10.68 21.85 -38.23
N MET A 756 -10.35 20.76 -38.93
CA MET A 756 -9.29 20.62 -39.95
C MET A 756 -9.67 21.22 -41.33
N PHE A 757 -8.66 21.68 -42.11
CA PHE A 757 -8.19 21.17 -43.43
C PHE A 757 -7.54 22.27 -44.32
N ALA A 758 -6.32 21.97 -44.79
CA ALA A 758 -5.56 22.38 -46.00
C ALA A 758 -5.76 23.74 -46.71
N VAL A 759 -4.61 24.38 -47.09
CA VAL A 759 -4.25 24.94 -48.43
C VAL A 759 -3.26 26.14 -48.35
N VAL A 760 -2.02 25.92 -48.84
CA VAL A 760 -1.17 26.82 -49.68
C VAL A 760 -0.49 28.09 -49.09
N LEU A 761 0.86 28.01 -48.99
CA LEU A 761 1.92 28.94 -49.50
C LEU A 761 1.99 30.44 -49.07
N VAL A 762 3.15 30.77 -48.45
CA VAL A 762 4.10 31.91 -48.64
C VAL A 762 3.94 33.24 -47.84
N PHE A 763 5.12 33.74 -47.43
CA PHE A 763 5.61 35.11 -47.13
C PHE A 763 5.72 35.48 -45.63
N ILE A 764 6.90 35.33 -45.03
CA ILE A 764 7.97 36.36 -44.81
C ILE A 764 7.47 37.54 -43.95
N MET A 765 7.81 37.55 -42.65
CA MET A 765 8.87 38.35 -42.01
C MET A 765 9.00 37.94 -40.54
#